data_AF-A0A1I4F3L6-F1
#
_entry.id   AF-A0A1I4F3L6-F1
#
_cell.length_a   1.000
_cell.length_b   1.000
_cell.length_c   1.000
_cell.angle_alpha   90.00
_cell.angle_beta   90.00
_cell.angle_gamma   90.00
#
_symmetry.space_group_name_H-M   'P 1'
#
loop_
_entity.id
_entity.type
_entity.pdbx_description
1 polymer ?
#
loop_
_entity_poly.entity_id
_entity_poly.type
_entity_poly.pdbx_seq_one_letter_code
_entity_poly.pdbx_strand_id
1 'polypeptide(L)'
;MPLPCAPPNNGVQAGKTVRPVFETVRDGLRIRTAHYSKCYIFSASPMPPRSASLIRTAFVLAAPLIASAPAIAADPAARRPAADLPVYTDWSGGYVGLQGSAGGSYGAYNFGPTTIGDRAVPAFKSGDSTGRSDQGRNATTAVGGVFGGWNWQTGPWVYGVEGSFDVANLKRPVPSTILGFGYEDADPPFNIVRAKTDLYGTLRARIGYSFDRYLVYGSFGLAGANARFLADYPDLDAGGQNTARRELGYLGFTLGAGIQYAISDSLALGIDYRYIDLGGSRRFSLGYVPGDDGGPVTSRASFTSNQLFARLMWFPGGLKVPADPDETAPHDPDNGDTGRFSLHGQTTLIAQGVPGFRSPYEGAQSLIPHQARQTTTATIFLGLKLTDSTELYYNPEFSQGFGLSRTLGVAGFVNGEAQKAGAPFPKLRSNRYYVKQTIGLGGETVEVPDGPNQVATRYDAERITLIAGKFALGDFFDGNVYAHDPRVDFFNWSLWGASAWDFPANLPGFTQGVYAEYNRPDFAIRAAYTQVPKEPSSDVLDPRVFRRAGLNVEFEERHVLPWLEQPGKIRIGLFSNVGVSANNREVVTLTQLGLFDNGSDAALATRKPRRKTGGYINLEQALTPELGLFARASLNDGRTENISFTDIDQSFSGGLSLKGKAWDRPDDTIGLGTAMNRLSPSHRAAFAAGFYGLLIGDGRLNYGSERALETYYALNLTKFVTLTFDYQFVNNPGYNRDRGPSHFFASRLHADF
;
A
#
# COMPACT_ATOMS: atom_id res chain seq x y z
N MET A 1 74.06 -25.48 18.62
CA MET A 1 74.54 -24.75 17.41
C MET A 1 73.47 -24.86 16.30
N PRO A 2 73.45 -23.96 15.29
CA PRO A 2 72.16 -23.39 14.83
C PRO A 2 71.99 -23.14 13.30
N LEU A 3 70.83 -22.56 12.92
CA LEU A 3 70.60 -21.74 11.68
C LEU A 3 70.70 -22.48 10.32
N PRO A 4 70.51 -21.88 9.11
CA PRO A 4 70.19 -20.48 8.70
C PRO A 4 68.91 -20.28 7.79
N CYS A 5 68.16 -19.15 7.83
CA CYS A 5 68.22 -17.86 7.04
C CYS A 5 67.33 -17.76 5.74
N ALA A 6 67.10 -16.52 5.26
CA ALA A 6 66.27 -16.07 4.09
C ALA A 6 66.82 -14.69 3.56
N PRO A 7 66.19 -13.86 2.66
CA PRO A 7 65.10 -13.97 1.65
C PRO A 7 65.63 -13.62 0.21
N PRO A 8 65.20 -12.62 -0.64
CA PRO A 8 63.90 -11.98 -1.04
C PRO A 8 63.64 -11.68 -2.58
N ASN A 9 62.41 -11.25 -2.91
CA ASN A 9 61.96 -10.26 -3.97
C ASN A 9 62.00 -10.46 -5.53
N ASN A 10 60.93 -9.93 -6.18
CA ASN A 10 60.75 -9.45 -7.59
C ASN A 10 60.88 -10.45 -8.78
N GLY A 11 60.27 -10.26 -9.99
CA GLY A 11 59.24 -9.32 -10.48
C GLY A 11 59.13 -9.23 -12.04
N VAL A 12 57.97 -8.79 -12.58
CA VAL A 12 57.71 -8.18 -13.94
C VAL A 12 57.48 -9.06 -15.23
N GLN A 13 56.22 -9.01 -15.72
CA GLN A 13 55.62 -8.95 -17.10
C GLN A 13 56.06 -9.75 -18.38
N ALA A 14 55.00 -10.10 -19.15
CA ALA A 14 54.80 -9.97 -20.64
C ALA A 14 54.96 -11.16 -21.63
N GLY A 15 53.82 -11.75 -22.04
CA GLY A 15 53.33 -11.72 -23.45
C GLY A 15 53.57 -12.91 -24.40
N LYS A 16 52.47 -13.44 -25.00
CA LYS A 16 52.27 -13.64 -26.46
C LYS A 16 50.88 -14.19 -26.85
N THR A 17 50.59 -14.20 -28.16
CA THR A 17 49.26 -14.33 -28.80
C THR A 17 49.20 -15.49 -29.80
N VAL A 18 48.05 -16.16 -29.94
CA VAL A 18 47.71 -17.05 -31.09
C VAL A 18 46.23 -16.87 -31.49
N ARG A 19 45.90 -17.05 -32.79
CA ARG A 19 44.54 -17.11 -33.36
C ARG A 19 44.34 -18.43 -34.14
N PRO A 20 43.08 -18.79 -34.43
CA PRO A 20 42.66 -19.07 -35.81
C PRO A 20 41.48 -18.14 -36.24
N VAL A 21 41.17 -17.78 -37.51
CA VAL A 21 41.30 -18.43 -38.84
C VAL A 21 40.22 -19.52 -39.07
N PHE A 22 39.38 -19.52 -40.10
CA PHE A 22 38.93 -18.54 -41.11
C PHE A 22 37.65 -19.14 -41.75
N GLU A 23 36.68 -18.34 -42.20
CA GLU A 23 36.07 -18.43 -43.55
C GLU A 23 34.89 -17.47 -43.72
N THR A 24 34.69 -17.01 -44.97
CA THR A 24 33.55 -16.20 -45.39
C THR A 24 33.28 -16.49 -46.86
N VAL A 25 32.09 -16.99 -47.19
CA VAL A 25 31.64 -17.14 -48.59
C VAL A 25 30.56 -16.12 -48.88
N ARG A 26 30.80 -15.27 -49.88
CA ARG A 26 29.76 -14.54 -50.59
C ARG A 26 29.57 -15.22 -51.94
N ASP A 27 28.32 -15.50 -52.28
CA ASP A 27 27.85 -15.36 -53.65
C ASP A 27 26.34 -15.10 -53.63
N GLY A 28 25.78 -14.60 -54.73
CA GLY A 28 24.36 -14.28 -54.81
C GLY A 28 23.83 -14.28 -56.23
N LEU A 29 22.54 -14.57 -56.39
CA LEU A 29 21.87 -14.48 -57.68
C LEU A 29 20.42 -13.99 -57.57
N ARG A 30 19.85 -13.67 -58.73
CA ARG A 30 18.67 -12.86 -58.97
C ARG A 30 17.37 -13.67 -59.06
N ILE A 31 16.26 -12.97 -58.75
CA ILE A 31 14.93 -13.07 -59.38
C ILE A 31 14.19 -14.42 -59.26
N ARG A 32 13.01 -14.35 -58.63
CA ARG A 32 11.75 -14.68 -59.32
C ARG A 32 10.56 -13.93 -58.71
N THR A 33 9.82 -13.23 -59.56
CA THR A 33 8.48 -12.71 -59.27
C THR A 33 7.47 -13.85 -59.25
N ALA A 34 6.48 -13.76 -58.36
CA ALA A 34 5.27 -14.56 -58.42
C ALA A 34 4.07 -13.63 -58.18
N HIS A 35 3.34 -13.28 -59.24
CA HIS A 35 1.97 -12.79 -59.09
C HIS A 35 1.07 -13.99 -58.77
N TYR A 36 0.13 -13.81 -57.84
CA TYR A 36 -1.11 -14.58 -57.85
C TYR A 36 -2.31 -13.66 -57.63
N SER A 37 -2.73 -13.01 -58.72
CA SER A 37 -4.04 -12.36 -58.78
C SER A 37 -5.12 -13.43 -58.79
N LYS A 38 -6.09 -13.36 -57.87
CA LYS A 38 -7.40 -13.99 -58.05
C LYS A 38 -8.48 -13.14 -57.41
N CYS A 39 -9.31 -12.54 -58.25
CA CYS A 39 -10.53 -11.87 -57.82
C CYS A 39 -11.52 -12.91 -57.29
N TYR A 40 -12.32 -12.51 -56.31
CA TYR A 40 -13.74 -12.84 -56.33
C TYR A 40 -14.55 -11.55 -56.29
N ILE A 41 -15.69 -11.57 -56.97
CA ILE A 41 -16.49 -10.41 -57.33
C ILE A 41 -17.95 -10.79 -57.12
N PHE A 42 -18.70 -9.93 -56.42
CA PHE A 42 -20.15 -9.93 -56.25
C PHE A 42 -20.80 -11.16 -55.56
N SER A 43 -21.53 -10.91 -54.49
CA SER A 43 -22.98 -10.66 -54.64
C SER A 43 -23.52 -9.89 -53.43
N ALA A 44 -24.63 -9.17 -53.59
CA ALA A 44 -25.27 -8.40 -52.54
C ALA A 44 -26.80 -8.55 -52.57
N SER A 45 -27.40 -8.65 -51.38
CA SER A 45 -28.85 -8.51 -51.13
C SER A 45 -29.74 -9.64 -51.72
N PRO A 46 -31.06 -9.72 -51.38
CA PRO A 46 -31.84 -8.86 -50.49
C PRO A 46 -32.76 -9.62 -49.46
N MET A 47 -33.31 -8.87 -48.49
CA MET A 47 -34.63 -9.14 -47.85
C MET A 47 -35.78 -8.85 -48.87
N PRO A 48 -37.12 -9.07 -48.67
CA PRO A 48 -37.91 -9.07 -47.41
C PRO A 48 -39.08 -10.13 -47.41
N PRO A 49 -40.37 -9.83 -47.10
CA PRO A 49 -41.03 -9.72 -45.77
C PRO A 49 -42.27 -10.66 -45.56
N ARG A 50 -43.04 -10.40 -44.47
CA ARG A 50 -44.47 -10.78 -44.15
C ARG A 50 -44.66 -12.04 -43.28
N SER A 51 -45.65 -12.14 -42.37
CA SER A 51 -46.64 -11.14 -41.86
C SER A 51 -47.38 -11.54 -40.56
N ALA A 52 -47.50 -10.58 -39.63
CA ALA A 52 -48.67 -10.13 -38.84
C ALA A 52 -49.76 -11.08 -38.26
N SER A 53 -50.08 -10.88 -36.97
CA SER A 53 -51.43 -10.98 -36.35
C SER A 53 -51.41 -10.26 -34.96
N LEU A 54 -52.10 -9.11 -34.71
CA LEU A 54 -53.47 -8.92 -34.14
C LEU A 54 -53.67 -9.47 -32.70
N ILE A 55 -54.40 -8.89 -31.74
CA ILE A 55 -55.16 -7.62 -31.55
C ILE A 55 -55.35 -7.38 -30.03
N ARG A 56 -55.34 -6.12 -29.54
CA ARG A 56 -56.40 -5.55 -28.66
C ARG A 56 -56.24 -4.04 -28.45
N THR A 57 -57.38 -3.34 -28.42
CA THR A 57 -57.48 -1.87 -28.50
C THR A 57 -58.38 -1.34 -27.38
N ALA A 58 -58.08 -0.16 -26.85
CA ALA A 58 -59.04 0.71 -26.15
C ALA A 58 -58.83 2.16 -26.66
N PHE A 59 -59.90 2.93 -26.85
CA PHE A 59 -59.88 4.12 -27.70
C PHE A 59 -60.89 5.20 -27.26
N VAL A 60 -60.43 6.44 -27.04
CA VAL A 60 -61.22 7.65 -26.73
C VAL A 60 -60.40 8.84 -27.29
N LEU A 61 -60.65 9.44 -28.46
CA LEU A 61 -61.75 10.36 -28.88
C LEU A 61 -61.92 11.58 -27.94
N ALA A 62 -61.90 12.85 -28.35
CA ALA A 62 -61.57 13.54 -29.61
C ALA A 62 -61.26 15.04 -29.24
N ALA A 63 -61.01 16.05 -30.09
CA ALA A 63 -61.02 16.23 -31.56
C ALA A 63 -60.05 17.39 -31.94
N PRO A 64 -59.63 17.57 -33.21
CA PRO A 64 -58.67 18.61 -33.61
C PRO A 64 -59.31 19.97 -33.89
N LEU A 65 -58.56 21.05 -33.65
CA LEU A 65 -58.92 22.43 -34.00
C LEU A 65 -57.91 22.98 -35.03
N ILE A 66 -58.39 23.36 -36.21
CA ILE A 66 -57.53 23.83 -37.32
C ILE A 66 -57.29 25.34 -37.15
N ALA A 67 -56.02 25.72 -37.02
CA ALA A 67 -55.56 27.10 -37.14
C ALA A 67 -54.42 27.17 -38.18
N SER A 68 -54.61 27.96 -39.23
CA SER A 68 -53.65 28.10 -40.33
C SER A 68 -52.49 29.02 -39.94
N ALA A 69 -51.30 28.45 -39.80
CA ALA A 69 -50.04 29.20 -39.68
C ALA A 69 -49.38 29.39 -41.06
N PRO A 70 -48.65 30.49 -41.30
CA PRO A 70 -48.00 30.75 -42.59
C PRO A 70 -46.80 29.84 -42.82
N ALA A 71 -46.57 29.47 -44.09
CA ALA A 71 -45.34 28.82 -44.51
C ALA A 71 -44.18 29.83 -44.54
N ILE A 72 -43.51 30.01 -43.40
CA ILE A 72 -42.16 30.59 -43.36
C ILE A 72 -41.17 29.45 -43.63
N ALA A 73 -40.22 29.69 -44.54
CA ALA A 73 -39.16 28.73 -44.83
C ALA A 73 -38.32 28.48 -43.58
N ALA A 74 -38.05 27.21 -43.27
CA ALA A 74 -37.11 26.87 -42.23
C ALA A 74 -35.69 27.15 -42.74
N ASP A 75 -35.14 28.32 -42.39
CA ASP A 75 -33.70 28.54 -42.46
C ASP A 75 -32.98 27.40 -41.74
N PRO A 76 -31.84 26.90 -42.28
CA PRO A 76 -31.06 25.89 -41.59
C PRO A 76 -30.61 26.49 -40.26
N ALA A 77 -31.15 25.96 -39.16
CA ALA A 77 -30.92 26.50 -37.83
C ALA A 77 -29.41 26.62 -37.59
N ALA A 78 -28.93 27.86 -37.51
CA ALA A 78 -27.52 28.13 -37.37
C ALA A 78 -26.98 27.30 -36.20
N ARG A 79 -25.92 26.51 -36.45
CA ARG A 79 -25.21 25.79 -35.39
C ARG A 79 -24.88 26.83 -34.33
N ARG A 80 -25.60 26.78 -33.20
CA ARG A 80 -25.08 27.37 -31.96
C ARG A 80 -23.69 26.77 -31.80
N PRO A 81 -22.64 27.56 -31.57
CA PRO A 81 -21.39 26.96 -31.12
C PRO A 81 -21.77 26.13 -29.88
N ALA A 82 -21.35 24.86 -29.85
CA ALA A 82 -21.25 24.20 -28.58
C ALA A 82 -20.36 25.10 -27.72
N ALA A 83 -20.87 25.58 -26.59
CA ALA A 83 -20.02 26.33 -25.68
C ALA A 83 -18.88 25.39 -25.30
N ASP A 84 -17.64 25.79 -25.59
CA ASP A 84 -16.48 24.93 -25.40
C ASP A 84 -16.48 24.40 -23.97
N LEU A 85 -16.82 23.11 -23.80
CA LEU A 85 -16.83 22.49 -22.49
C LEU A 85 -15.40 22.53 -21.98
N PRO A 86 -15.14 23.13 -20.81
CA PRO A 86 -13.78 23.39 -20.38
C PRO A 86 -13.11 22.03 -20.15
N VAL A 87 -11.90 21.84 -20.70
CA VAL A 87 -11.09 20.61 -20.59
C VAL A 87 -10.53 20.42 -19.16
N TYR A 88 -11.12 21.10 -18.19
CA TYR A 88 -10.75 21.20 -16.80
C TYR A 88 -11.92 21.80 -16.00
N THR A 89 -12.09 21.41 -14.74
CA THR A 89 -13.10 21.99 -13.86
C THR A 89 -12.83 23.47 -13.58
N ASP A 90 -13.89 24.28 -13.55
CA ASP A 90 -13.86 25.62 -12.94
C ASP A 90 -14.08 25.51 -11.42
N TRP A 91 -13.01 25.72 -10.66
CA TRP A 91 -12.94 25.67 -9.20
C TRP A 91 -13.20 27.02 -8.54
N SER A 92 -13.54 28.06 -9.31
CA SER A 92 -13.72 29.43 -8.82
C SER A 92 -14.79 29.56 -7.73
N GLY A 93 -14.56 30.46 -6.77
CA GLY A 93 -15.52 30.81 -5.73
C GLY A 93 -15.18 30.24 -4.34
N GLY A 94 -16.14 30.38 -3.43
CA GLY A 94 -16.02 29.94 -2.04
C GLY A 94 -16.36 28.47 -1.84
N TYR A 95 -15.65 27.80 -0.93
CA TYR A 95 -15.89 26.42 -0.52
C TYR A 95 -15.68 26.25 0.99
N VAL A 96 -16.36 25.25 1.56
CA VAL A 96 -16.16 24.78 2.93
C VAL A 96 -16.05 23.26 2.95
N GLY A 97 -15.40 22.69 3.95
CA GLY A 97 -15.16 21.26 3.98
C GLY A 97 -14.80 20.68 5.34
N LEU A 98 -14.91 19.35 5.42
CA LEU A 98 -14.48 18.53 6.53
C LEU A 98 -13.19 17.80 6.13
N GLN A 99 -12.24 17.70 7.04
CA GLN A 99 -11.01 16.94 6.82
C GLN A 99 -10.69 16.03 8.00
N GLY A 100 -10.22 14.84 7.70
CA GLY A 100 -9.70 13.88 8.67
C GLY A 100 -8.30 13.45 8.26
N SER A 101 -7.45 13.11 9.24
CA SER A 101 -6.11 12.61 8.95
C SER A 101 -6.20 11.37 8.06
N ALA A 102 -5.59 11.42 6.88
CA ALA A 102 -5.41 10.28 6.01
C ALA A 102 -4.02 9.72 6.27
N GLY A 103 -3.89 8.80 7.22
CA GLY A 103 -2.59 8.46 7.78
C GLY A 103 -2.20 9.42 8.91
N GLY A 104 -1.25 9.01 9.74
CA GLY A 104 -0.98 9.73 10.99
C GLY A 104 -0.47 11.16 10.79
N SER A 105 -0.96 12.09 11.62
CA SER A 105 -0.27 13.34 11.91
C SER A 105 0.87 13.04 12.89
N TYR A 106 2.09 12.98 12.39
CA TYR A 106 3.29 12.77 13.20
C TYR A 106 3.96 14.12 13.49
N GLY A 107 4.60 14.25 14.63
CA GLY A 107 5.22 15.52 14.99
C GLY A 107 5.95 15.45 16.32
N ALA A 108 7.17 15.99 16.31
CA ALA A 108 8.13 15.84 17.39
C ALA A 108 8.31 17.17 18.13
N TYR A 109 8.25 17.12 19.46
CA TYR A 109 8.82 18.17 20.29
C TYR A 109 10.32 17.92 20.41
N ASN A 110 11.11 18.81 19.83
CA ASN A 110 12.57 18.81 19.93
C ASN A 110 12.95 19.72 21.09
N PHE A 111 13.45 19.16 22.18
CA PHE A 111 13.91 19.90 23.34
C PHE A 111 15.37 20.30 23.13
N GLY A 112 15.65 21.60 23.20
CA GLY A 112 17.01 22.12 23.13
C GLY A 112 17.83 21.81 24.39
N PRO A 113 19.09 22.29 24.47
CA PRO A 113 19.90 22.19 25.67
C PRO A 113 19.13 22.65 26.91
N THR A 114 18.93 21.70 27.81
CA THR A 114 18.08 21.80 29.00
C THR A 114 18.97 21.92 30.22
N THR A 115 18.52 22.59 31.28
CA THR A 115 19.24 22.67 32.56
C THR A 115 18.41 22.10 33.69
N ILE A 116 19.04 21.37 34.60
CA ILE A 116 18.47 20.85 35.85
C ILE A 116 19.33 21.42 36.97
N GLY A 117 18.85 22.47 37.63
CA GLY A 117 19.75 23.34 38.40
C GLY A 117 20.87 23.88 37.50
N ASP A 118 22.12 23.73 37.93
CA ASP A 118 23.32 24.10 37.17
C ASP A 118 23.78 23.03 36.17
N ARG A 119 23.24 21.80 36.23
CA ARG A 119 23.61 20.68 35.34
C ARG A 119 23.01 20.85 33.96
N ALA A 120 23.85 20.74 32.92
CA ALA A 120 23.41 20.80 31.53
C ALA A 120 23.05 19.41 30.98
N VAL A 121 21.87 19.30 30.37
CA VAL A 121 21.34 18.12 29.69
C VAL A 121 21.38 18.34 28.17
N PRO A 122 21.90 17.39 27.37
CA PRO A 122 21.91 17.47 25.91
C PRO A 122 20.52 17.70 25.30
N ALA A 123 20.48 18.15 24.04
CA ALA A 123 19.22 18.26 23.31
C ALA A 123 18.61 16.87 23.07
N PHE A 124 17.32 16.71 23.41
CA PHE A 124 16.58 15.45 23.30
C PHE A 124 15.24 15.65 22.57
N LYS A 125 14.48 14.58 22.37
CA LYS A 125 13.19 14.63 21.66
C LYS A 125 12.10 13.84 22.38
N SER A 126 10.85 14.26 22.22
CA SER A 126 9.71 13.38 22.45
C SER A 126 9.67 12.23 21.43
N GLY A 127 8.99 11.14 21.77
CA GLY A 127 8.83 9.95 20.93
C GLY A 127 8.39 10.23 19.48
N ASP A 128 9.07 9.53 18.57
CA ASP A 128 9.18 9.65 17.11
C ASP A 128 9.91 10.89 16.52
N SER A 129 11.18 10.67 16.14
CA SER A 129 11.69 11.04 14.81
C SER A 129 12.80 10.06 14.40
N THR A 130 12.50 9.12 13.50
CA THR A 130 13.47 8.31 12.73
C THR A 130 14.62 7.61 13.49
N GLY A 131 14.38 6.56 14.29
CA GLY A 131 15.53 5.82 14.84
C GLY A 131 15.29 4.60 15.74
N ARG A 132 14.88 3.45 15.17
CA ARG A 132 15.01 2.06 15.70
C ARG A 132 14.50 1.68 17.11
N SER A 133 14.18 2.62 18.00
CA SER A 133 13.54 2.35 19.29
C SER A 133 12.35 3.26 19.51
N ASP A 134 11.16 2.70 19.28
CA ASP A 134 9.88 3.36 19.45
C ASP A 134 8.95 2.51 20.31
N GLN A 135 9.19 2.54 21.63
CA GLN A 135 8.25 2.04 22.67
C GLN A 135 6.94 2.86 22.74
N GLY A 136 6.63 3.66 21.73
CA GLY A 136 5.44 4.51 21.61
C GLY A 136 4.13 3.74 21.36
N ARG A 137 3.93 2.58 22.00
CA ARG A 137 2.69 1.76 21.91
C ARG A 137 1.42 2.60 22.07
N ASN A 138 1.49 3.57 22.99
CA ASN A 138 0.38 4.46 23.37
C ASN A 138 0.37 5.82 22.63
N ALA A 139 1.12 5.97 21.54
CA ALA A 139 1.07 7.17 20.70
C ALA A 139 -0.25 7.25 19.91
N THR A 140 -0.80 8.46 19.84
CA THR A 140 -2.06 8.80 19.14
C THR A 140 -1.80 9.90 18.12
N THR A 141 -2.15 9.68 16.85
CA THR A 141 -1.79 10.52 15.70
C THR A 141 -2.99 10.97 14.86
N ALA A 142 -4.21 10.77 15.36
CA ALA A 142 -5.42 11.25 14.72
C ALA A 142 -5.60 12.77 14.90
N VAL A 143 -5.94 13.44 13.80
CA VAL A 143 -6.26 14.87 13.70
C VAL A 143 -7.43 15.00 12.73
N GLY A 144 -8.32 15.96 12.95
CA GLY A 144 -9.43 16.23 12.04
C GLY A 144 -10.03 17.60 12.33
N GLY A 145 -10.76 18.16 11.38
CA GLY A 145 -11.13 19.56 11.44
C GLY A 145 -12.06 20.03 10.35
N VAL A 146 -12.27 21.34 10.37
CA VAL A 146 -13.04 22.09 9.38
C VAL A 146 -12.12 23.06 8.66
N PHE A 147 -12.43 23.31 7.38
CA PHE A 147 -11.71 24.30 6.59
C PHE A 147 -12.67 25.04 5.66
N GLY A 148 -12.23 26.18 5.17
CA GLY A 148 -12.92 26.93 4.14
C GLY A 148 -11.98 27.89 3.44
N GLY A 149 -12.33 28.29 2.23
CA GLY A 149 -11.48 29.14 1.43
C GLY A 149 -12.19 29.73 0.22
N TRP A 150 -11.43 30.46 -0.57
CA TRP A 150 -11.89 31.08 -1.81
C TRP A 150 -10.85 30.89 -2.91
N ASN A 151 -11.32 30.48 -4.10
CA ASN A 151 -10.51 30.33 -5.30
C ASN A 151 -10.86 31.40 -6.34
N TRP A 152 -9.85 31.75 -7.12
CA TRP A 152 -9.96 32.43 -8.40
C TRP A 152 -9.22 31.58 -9.43
N GLN A 153 -9.71 31.55 -10.67
CA GLN A 153 -9.12 30.73 -11.73
C GLN A 153 -8.93 31.58 -13.00
N THR A 154 -7.87 31.32 -13.75
CA THR A 154 -7.61 31.93 -15.06
C THR A 154 -7.03 30.85 -15.98
N GLY A 155 -7.85 30.38 -16.92
CA GLY A 155 -7.56 29.16 -17.66
C GLY A 155 -7.48 27.94 -16.72
N PRO A 156 -6.50 27.03 -16.88
CA PRO A 156 -6.31 25.92 -15.94
C PRO A 156 -5.67 26.35 -14.60
N TRP A 157 -5.15 27.57 -14.47
CA TRP A 157 -4.44 28.01 -13.26
C TRP A 157 -5.40 28.49 -12.17
N VAL A 158 -5.41 27.78 -11.05
CA VAL A 158 -6.19 28.08 -9.85
C VAL A 158 -5.29 28.72 -8.80
N TYR A 159 -5.76 29.78 -8.14
CA TYR A 159 -5.09 30.41 -7.02
C TYR A 159 -6.11 30.84 -5.96
N GLY A 160 -5.76 30.80 -4.68
CA GLY A 160 -6.74 30.98 -3.63
C GLY A 160 -6.16 31.15 -2.23
N VAL A 161 -7.06 31.36 -1.27
CA VAL A 161 -6.76 31.40 0.16
C VAL A 161 -7.62 30.40 0.91
N GLU A 162 -7.08 29.81 1.97
CA GLU A 162 -7.71 28.72 2.73
C GLU A 162 -7.34 28.82 4.22
N GLY A 163 -8.34 28.76 5.09
CA GLY A 163 -8.16 28.66 6.55
C GLY A 163 -8.62 27.30 7.06
N SER A 164 -7.93 26.73 8.05
CA SER A 164 -8.37 25.51 8.75
C SER A 164 -8.29 25.62 10.27
N PHE A 165 -9.17 24.90 10.95
CA PHE A 165 -9.12 24.61 12.37
C PHE A 165 -9.18 23.10 12.58
N ASP A 166 -8.12 22.53 13.15
CA ASP A 166 -7.88 21.10 13.25
C ASP A 166 -7.70 20.68 14.71
N VAL A 167 -8.64 19.88 15.24
CA VAL A 167 -8.54 19.27 16.57
C VAL A 167 -7.67 18.02 16.54
N ALA A 168 -6.88 17.84 17.59
CA ALA A 168 -5.88 16.80 17.70
C ALA A 168 -5.94 16.09 19.06
N ASN A 169 -5.48 14.85 19.10
CA ASN A 169 -5.16 14.15 20.36
C ASN A 169 -3.70 13.68 20.32
N LEU A 170 -2.80 14.55 19.88
CA LEU A 170 -1.39 14.21 19.71
C LEU A 170 -0.73 14.10 21.10
N LYS A 171 -0.30 12.90 21.49
CA LYS A 171 0.35 12.62 22.79
C LYS A 171 1.80 12.19 22.54
N ARG A 172 2.75 12.95 23.10
CA ARG A 172 4.18 12.85 22.82
C ARG A 172 4.99 12.70 24.11
N PRO A 173 5.23 11.45 24.57
CA PRO A 173 6.03 11.20 25.77
C PRO A 173 7.54 11.35 25.52
N VAL A 174 8.28 11.54 26.60
CA VAL A 174 9.74 11.44 26.74
C VAL A 174 10.00 10.36 27.79
N PRO A 175 10.77 9.29 27.49
CA PRO A 175 11.01 8.21 28.44
C PRO A 175 12.04 8.58 29.51
N SER A 176 12.04 7.87 30.64
CA SER A 176 13.04 7.96 31.71
C SER A 176 14.47 7.69 31.24
N THR A 177 14.62 6.84 30.21
CA THR A 177 15.89 6.44 29.58
C THR A 177 16.60 7.54 28.77
N ILE A 178 16.25 8.81 28.96
CA ILE A 178 16.94 9.95 28.33
C ILE A 178 18.06 10.41 29.25
N LEU A 179 19.30 10.30 28.76
CA LEU A 179 20.51 10.68 29.48
C LEU A 179 20.47 12.13 29.99
N GLY A 180 20.76 12.31 31.27
CA GLY A 180 20.83 13.58 31.97
C GLY A 180 19.68 13.84 32.95
N PHE A 181 18.75 12.90 33.18
CA PHE A 181 17.63 13.08 34.10
C PHE A 181 17.75 12.31 35.43
N GLY A 182 18.63 11.30 35.56
CA GLY A 182 18.78 10.52 36.80
C GLY A 182 17.81 9.33 36.91
N TYR A 183 17.24 8.88 35.79
CA TYR A 183 16.29 7.76 35.70
C TYR A 183 16.66 6.78 34.58
N GLU A 184 17.91 6.82 34.12
CA GLU A 184 18.40 6.13 32.93
C GLU A 184 18.33 4.60 33.07
N ASP A 185 18.67 4.09 34.26
CA ASP A 185 18.71 2.67 34.60
C ASP A 185 17.39 2.16 35.25
N ALA A 186 16.32 2.95 35.21
CA ALA A 186 15.04 2.59 35.84
C ALA A 186 14.26 1.54 35.03
N ASP A 187 14.08 0.35 35.60
CA ASP A 187 13.29 -0.77 35.06
C ASP A 187 12.07 -1.05 35.96
N PRO A 188 10.82 -1.03 35.45
CA PRO A 188 10.43 -0.70 34.08
C PRO A 188 10.54 0.81 33.75
N PRO A 189 10.91 1.17 32.51
CA PRO A 189 11.02 2.56 32.10
C PRO A 189 9.66 3.25 32.07
N PHE A 190 9.63 4.51 32.51
CA PHE A 190 8.44 5.35 32.61
C PHE A 190 8.56 6.61 31.74
N ASN A 191 7.63 7.57 31.90
CA ASN A 191 7.57 8.76 31.05
C ASN A 191 7.73 10.02 31.91
N ILE A 192 8.86 10.72 31.76
CA ILE A 192 9.23 11.90 32.56
C ILE A 192 8.60 13.21 32.07
N VAL A 193 8.29 13.30 30.78
CA VAL A 193 7.57 14.44 30.18
C VAL A 193 6.55 13.91 29.18
N ARG A 194 5.39 14.56 29.11
CA ARG A 194 4.31 14.29 28.15
C ARG A 194 3.87 15.61 27.53
N ALA A 195 4.32 15.88 26.33
CA ALA A 195 3.78 16.97 25.52
C ALA A 195 2.46 16.53 24.86
N LYS A 196 1.50 17.44 24.79
CA LYS A 196 0.21 17.25 24.10
C LYS A 196 -0.08 18.44 23.18
N THR A 197 -0.60 18.17 22.00
CA THR A 197 -1.14 19.19 21.09
C THR A 197 -2.60 18.86 20.81
N ASP A 198 -3.48 19.85 21.04
CA ASP A 198 -4.94 19.67 21.05
C ASP A 198 -5.66 20.40 19.92
N LEU A 199 -5.10 21.51 19.44
CA LEU A 199 -5.68 22.38 18.41
C LEU A 199 -4.57 22.99 17.55
N TYR A 200 -4.75 22.90 16.24
CA TYR A 200 -3.99 23.62 15.23
C TYR A 200 -4.92 24.60 14.49
N GLY A 201 -4.38 25.72 14.06
CA GLY A 201 -5.01 26.60 13.07
C GLY A 201 -4.02 26.90 11.94
N THR A 202 -4.49 26.94 10.70
CA THR A 202 -3.66 27.34 9.54
C THR A 202 -4.35 28.43 8.71
N LEU A 203 -3.54 29.29 8.08
CA LEU A 203 -3.98 30.21 7.04
C LEU A 203 -2.98 30.12 5.89
N ARG A 204 -3.44 29.62 4.74
CA ARG A 204 -2.63 29.27 3.58
C ARG A 204 -3.05 30.05 2.33
N ALA A 205 -2.08 30.47 1.53
CA ALA A 205 -2.29 30.69 0.11
C ALA A 205 -2.11 29.36 -0.63
N ARG A 206 -2.86 29.15 -1.72
CA ARG A 206 -2.74 27.97 -2.59
C ARG A 206 -2.64 28.37 -4.06
N ILE A 207 -1.86 27.63 -4.83
CA ILE A 207 -1.72 27.76 -6.29
C ILE A 207 -1.67 26.37 -6.91
N GLY A 208 -2.40 26.17 -8.00
CA GLY A 208 -2.54 24.86 -8.63
C GLY A 208 -2.97 24.91 -10.09
N TYR A 209 -3.09 23.73 -10.66
CA TYR A 209 -3.40 23.50 -12.06
C TYR A 209 -4.55 22.49 -12.15
N SER A 210 -5.61 22.86 -12.86
CA SER A 210 -6.75 21.98 -13.12
C SER A 210 -6.68 21.36 -14.51
N PHE A 211 -7.01 20.09 -14.60
CA PHE A 211 -7.07 19.27 -15.81
C PHE A 211 -8.17 18.23 -15.60
N ASP A 212 -9.06 18.07 -16.58
CA ASP A 212 -10.31 17.30 -16.41
C ASP A 212 -10.98 17.62 -15.05
N ARG A 213 -11.38 16.62 -14.25
CA ARG A 213 -12.04 16.81 -12.96
C ARG A 213 -11.07 17.07 -11.81
N TYR A 214 -9.77 17.17 -12.08
CA TYR A 214 -8.71 17.24 -11.09
C TYR A 214 -8.19 18.67 -10.87
N LEU A 215 -7.63 18.89 -9.68
CA LEU A 215 -6.82 20.06 -9.32
C LEU A 215 -5.64 19.61 -8.46
N VAL A 216 -4.43 19.72 -9.00
CA VAL A 216 -3.18 19.55 -8.24
C VAL A 216 -2.66 20.91 -7.79
N TYR A 217 -2.24 21.04 -6.53
CA TYR A 217 -1.88 22.35 -5.96
C TYR A 217 -0.74 22.26 -4.94
N GLY A 218 0.04 23.34 -4.87
CA GLY A 218 0.90 23.67 -3.75
C GLY A 218 0.23 24.71 -2.84
N SER A 219 0.64 24.76 -1.58
CA SER A 219 0.18 25.74 -0.60
C SER A 219 1.29 26.14 0.37
N PHE A 220 1.24 27.37 0.87
CA PHE A 220 2.14 27.88 1.88
C PHE A 220 1.42 28.90 2.77
N GLY A 221 1.89 29.08 4.00
CA GLY A 221 1.33 30.10 4.88
C GLY A 221 1.73 29.95 6.34
N LEU A 222 0.86 30.43 7.23
CA LEU A 222 1.07 30.45 8.67
C LEU A 222 0.37 29.28 9.35
N ALA A 223 0.98 28.78 10.43
CA ALA A 223 0.41 27.75 11.29
C ALA A 223 0.63 28.12 12.76
N GLY A 224 -0.39 27.90 13.59
CA GLY A 224 -0.32 28.09 15.04
C GLY A 224 -0.92 26.91 15.79
N ALA A 225 -0.44 26.65 17.00
CA ALA A 225 -0.97 25.59 17.86
C ALA A 225 -0.71 25.87 19.34
N ASN A 226 -1.53 25.28 20.21
CA ASN A 226 -1.31 25.28 21.66
C ASN A 226 -0.73 23.94 22.13
N ALA A 227 0.42 24.01 22.78
CA ALA A 227 1.12 22.87 23.36
C ALA A 227 0.94 22.84 24.89
N ARG A 228 0.61 21.67 25.43
CA ARG A 228 0.50 21.41 26.86
C ARG A 228 1.56 20.40 27.28
N PHE A 229 2.53 20.83 28.08
CA PHE A 229 3.56 19.99 28.66
C PHE A 229 3.15 19.61 30.08
N LEU A 230 3.11 18.32 30.36
CA LEU A 230 3.09 17.76 31.71
C LEU A 230 4.47 17.13 31.95
N ALA A 231 5.11 17.42 33.06
CA ALA A 231 6.32 16.76 33.51
C ALA A 231 6.05 16.09 34.85
N ASP A 232 6.55 14.87 35.01
CA ASP A 232 6.28 13.99 36.14
C ASP A 232 7.61 13.34 36.57
N TYR A 233 8.16 13.80 37.69
CA TYR A 233 9.47 13.40 38.20
C TYR A 233 9.30 12.70 39.56
N PRO A 234 9.40 11.35 39.61
CA PRO A 234 9.30 10.62 40.87
C PRO A 234 10.55 10.84 41.73
N ASP A 235 10.37 10.84 43.04
CA ASP A 235 11.48 10.71 43.98
C ASP A 235 11.68 9.22 44.26
N LEU A 236 12.84 8.67 43.87
CA LEU A 236 13.14 7.24 43.99
C LEU A 236 13.69 6.87 45.38
N ASP A 237 14.21 7.84 46.14
CA ASP A 237 14.91 7.60 47.42
C ASP A 237 14.02 7.92 48.63
N ALA A 238 13.37 9.09 48.63
CA ALA A 238 12.46 9.53 49.68
C ALA A 238 11.00 9.12 49.42
N GLY A 239 10.65 8.83 48.16
CA GLY A 239 9.31 8.44 47.74
C GLY A 239 8.36 9.63 47.55
N GLY A 240 7.92 9.85 46.31
CA GLY A 240 7.01 10.94 45.97
C GLY A 240 6.99 11.22 44.47
N GLN A 241 6.32 12.29 44.06
CA GLN A 241 6.34 12.76 42.66
C GLN A 241 6.16 14.27 42.58
N ASN A 242 7.11 14.95 41.93
CA ASN A 242 6.97 16.34 41.52
C ASN A 242 6.33 16.40 40.13
N THR A 243 5.13 16.99 40.05
CA THR A 243 4.42 17.21 38.79
C THR A 243 4.36 18.70 38.45
N ALA A 244 4.67 19.05 37.21
CA ALA A 244 4.56 20.42 36.70
C ALA A 244 3.81 20.45 35.37
N ARG A 245 2.98 21.49 35.16
CA ARG A 245 2.27 21.73 33.90
C ARG A 245 2.65 23.09 33.32
N ARG A 246 2.95 23.12 32.01
CA ARG A 246 3.14 24.34 31.23
C ARG A 246 2.27 24.33 29.98
N GLU A 247 1.74 25.50 29.63
CA GLU A 247 1.00 25.74 28.39
C GLU A 247 1.74 26.80 27.57
N LEU A 248 1.90 26.57 26.27
CA LEU A 248 2.62 27.45 25.35
C LEU A 248 1.87 27.53 24.01
N GLY A 249 1.54 28.76 23.60
CA GLY A 249 1.11 29.04 22.23
C GLY A 249 2.32 29.18 21.30
N TYR A 250 2.20 28.65 20.09
CA TYR A 250 3.21 28.69 19.05
C TYR A 250 2.66 29.32 17.76
N LEU A 251 3.54 29.95 16.98
CA LEU A 251 3.28 30.48 15.65
C LEU A 251 4.51 30.25 14.77
N GLY A 252 4.29 29.69 13.59
CA GLY A 252 5.31 29.44 12.58
C GLY A 252 4.68 29.28 11.19
N PHE A 253 5.27 28.44 10.34
CA PHE A 253 4.86 28.30 8.94
C PHE A 253 4.33 26.89 8.62
N THR A 254 3.62 26.81 7.51
CA THR A 254 3.24 25.54 6.87
C THR A 254 3.52 25.58 5.38
N LEU A 255 3.93 24.44 4.83
CA LEU A 255 4.03 24.16 3.40
C LEU A 255 3.21 22.92 3.14
N GLY A 256 2.48 22.86 2.03
CA GLY A 256 1.67 21.69 1.70
C GLY A 256 1.46 21.49 0.21
N ALA A 257 1.05 20.30 -0.17
CA ALA A 257 0.70 19.95 -1.54
C ALA A 257 -0.46 18.94 -1.53
N GLY A 258 -1.29 18.97 -2.57
CA GLY A 258 -2.44 18.08 -2.62
C GLY A 258 -3.04 17.91 -4.01
N ILE A 259 -4.02 17.02 -4.07
CA ILE A 259 -4.88 16.75 -5.22
C ILE A 259 -6.34 16.83 -4.78
N GLN A 260 -7.20 17.39 -5.63
CA GLN A 260 -8.65 17.48 -5.45
C GLN A 260 -9.32 16.93 -6.71
N TYR A 261 -10.47 16.25 -6.56
CA TYR A 261 -11.27 15.68 -7.63
C TYR A 261 -12.74 16.08 -7.47
N ALA A 262 -13.33 16.65 -8.51
CA ALA A 262 -14.74 17.03 -8.57
C ALA A 262 -15.62 15.79 -8.79
N ILE A 263 -16.39 15.40 -7.77
CA ILE A 263 -17.39 14.33 -7.84
C ILE A 263 -18.62 14.79 -8.64
N SER A 264 -18.99 16.06 -8.46
CA SER A 264 -20.18 16.66 -9.05
C SER A 264 -20.08 18.18 -9.05
N ASP A 265 -21.05 18.84 -9.67
CA ASP A 265 -21.26 20.29 -9.74
C ASP A 265 -21.33 21.01 -8.38
N SER A 266 -21.17 20.33 -7.24
CA SER A 266 -21.05 20.98 -5.92
C SER A 266 -20.19 20.24 -4.89
N LEU A 267 -19.69 19.03 -5.18
CA LEU A 267 -18.91 18.22 -4.25
C LEU A 267 -17.57 17.79 -4.84
N ALA A 268 -16.54 17.80 -4.01
CA ALA A 268 -15.22 17.31 -4.35
C ALA A 268 -14.57 16.55 -3.19
N LEU A 269 -13.75 15.55 -3.50
CA LEU A 269 -12.83 14.92 -2.55
C LEU A 269 -11.40 15.43 -2.79
N GLY A 270 -10.49 15.15 -1.86
CA GLY A 270 -9.08 15.41 -2.09
C GLY A 270 -8.17 14.91 -0.98
N ILE A 271 -6.87 14.92 -1.27
CA ILE A 271 -5.78 14.63 -0.33
C ILE A 271 -4.89 15.87 -0.21
N ASP A 272 -4.47 16.21 1.01
CA ASP A 272 -3.64 17.37 1.35
C ASP A 272 -2.55 16.98 2.34
N TYR A 273 -1.30 17.05 1.89
CA TYR A 273 -0.12 16.91 2.72
C TYR A 273 0.30 18.27 3.28
N ARG A 274 0.72 18.31 4.54
CA ARG A 274 1.29 19.49 5.20
C ARG A 274 2.56 19.14 5.98
N TYR A 275 3.62 19.89 5.71
CA TYR A 275 4.65 20.18 6.68
C TYR A 275 4.23 21.38 7.53
N ILE A 276 4.47 21.32 8.84
CA ILE A 276 4.30 22.42 9.79
C ILE A 276 5.59 22.55 10.59
N ASP A 277 6.13 23.77 10.68
CA ASP A 277 7.18 24.14 11.62
C ASP A 277 6.69 25.29 12.48
N LEU A 278 6.53 25.04 13.77
CA LEU A 278 6.04 26.01 14.74
C LEU A 278 7.15 26.86 15.37
N GLY A 279 8.41 26.69 14.94
CA GLY A 279 9.56 27.38 15.51
C GLY A 279 9.87 26.93 16.95
N GLY A 280 10.85 27.61 17.58
CA GLY A 280 11.33 27.31 18.93
C GLY A 280 10.74 28.23 20.00
N SER A 281 10.34 27.66 21.14
CA SER A 281 9.86 28.45 22.28
C SER A 281 10.97 29.30 22.92
N ARG A 282 10.57 30.33 23.69
CA ARG A 282 11.42 30.92 24.74
C ARG A 282 11.74 29.85 25.80
N ARG A 283 12.72 30.11 26.69
CA ARG A 283 12.98 29.21 27.83
C ARG A 283 11.76 29.17 28.76
N PHE A 284 11.41 27.98 29.25
CA PHE A 284 10.34 27.75 30.21
C PHE A 284 10.73 26.67 31.21
N SER A 285 10.18 26.75 32.42
CA SER A 285 10.38 25.71 33.43
C SER A 285 9.47 24.51 33.18
N LEU A 286 10.01 23.32 33.43
CA LEU A 286 9.31 22.03 33.44
C LEU A 286 9.17 21.46 34.86
N GLY A 287 9.31 22.28 35.92
CA GLY A 287 9.23 21.82 37.31
C GLY A 287 10.60 21.60 37.94
N TYR A 288 10.71 20.58 38.79
CA TYR A 288 11.89 20.29 39.61
C TYR A 288 12.09 18.76 39.71
N VAL A 289 13.30 18.27 39.40
CA VAL A 289 13.69 16.87 39.58
C VAL A 289 14.17 16.68 41.04
N PRO A 290 13.65 15.69 41.79
CA PRO A 290 14.11 15.36 43.15
C PRO A 290 15.55 14.79 43.20
N GLY A 291 16.02 14.48 44.42
CA GLY A 291 17.35 13.91 44.68
C GLY A 291 18.49 14.94 44.74
N ASP A 292 19.66 14.50 45.19
CA ASP A 292 20.83 15.37 45.43
C ASP A 292 21.43 15.97 44.13
N ASP A 293 21.40 15.21 43.03
CA ASP A 293 21.73 15.68 41.66
C ASP A 293 20.52 16.33 40.93
N GLY A 294 19.45 16.59 41.68
CA GLY A 294 18.19 17.18 41.21
C GLY A 294 18.26 18.69 40.96
N GLY A 295 17.11 19.31 40.72
CA GLY A 295 17.04 20.76 40.52
C GLY A 295 15.91 21.27 39.62
N PRO A 296 15.73 22.60 39.53
CA PRO A 296 14.72 23.22 38.67
C PRO A 296 15.03 22.97 37.20
N VAL A 297 14.09 22.37 36.49
CA VAL A 297 14.22 22.03 35.07
C VAL A 297 13.83 23.22 34.21
N THR A 298 14.70 23.66 33.30
CA THR A 298 14.43 24.72 32.31
C THR A 298 14.85 24.30 30.91
N SER A 299 13.92 24.39 29.94
CA SER A 299 14.14 23.94 28.57
C SER A 299 13.61 24.94 27.53
N ARG A 300 13.85 24.67 26.25
CA ARG A 300 13.15 25.23 25.08
C ARG A 300 12.66 24.08 24.23
N ALA A 301 11.45 24.16 23.68
CA ALA A 301 10.92 23.15 22.77
C ALA A 301 10.53 23.78 21.44
N SER A 302 10.97 23.20 20.33
CA SER A 302 10.36 23.43 19.01
C SER A 302 9.46 22.28 18.62
N PHE A 303 8.50 22.52 17.73
CA PHE A 303 7.60 21.49 17.21
C PHE A 303 7.57 21.50 15.69
N THR A 304 7.83 20.35 15.09
CA THR A 304 7.66 20.11 13.65
C THR A 304 6.70 18.95 13.43
N SER A 305 5.90 19.00 12.38
CA SER A 305 4.90 17.97 12.07
C SER A 305 4.73 17.73 10.58
N ASN A 306 4.45 16.47 10.25
CA ASN A 306 4.05 16.01 8.92
C ASN A 306 2.64 15.43 9.05
N GLN A 307 1.69 16.02 8.33
CA GLN A 307 0.27 15.67 8.37
C GLN A 307 -0.20 15.33 6.96
N LEU A 308 -1.09 14.36 6.84
CA LEU A 308 -1.79 14.04 5.60
C LEU A 308 -3.28 13.98 5.91
N PHE A 309 -4.11 14.57 5.05
CA PHE A 309 -5.55 14.71 5.26
C PHE A 309 -6.33 14.22 4.04
N ALA A 310 -7.39 13.45 4.28
CA ALA A 310 -8.49 13.28 3.34
C ALA A 310 -9.50 14.40 3.59
N ARG A 311 -10.08 14.92 2.51
CA ARG A 311 -10.93 16.12 2.53
C ARG A 311 -12.20 15.87 1.74
N LEU A 312 -13.34 16.28 2.30
CA LEU A 312 -14.61 16.42 1.60
C LEU A 312 -14.94 17.93 1.53
N MET A 313 -15.21 18.42 0.33
CA MET A 313 -15.46 19.84 0.04
C MET A 313 -16.85 20.02 -0.56
N TRP A 314 -17.52 21.10 -0.16
CA TRP A 314 -18.75 21.57 -0.75
C TRP A 314 -18.57 23.00 -1.30
N PHE A 315 -18.99 23.18 -2.55
CA PHE A 315 -18.91 24.42 -3.32
C PHE A 315 -20.33 25.00 -3.48
N PRO A 316 -20.79 25.89 -2.58
CA PRO A 316 -22.13 26.48 -2.63
C PRO A 316 -22.39 27.33 -3.89
N GLY A 317 -21.35 27.83 -4.55
CA GLY A 317 -21.47 28.54 -5.84
C GLY A 317 -21.54 27.61 -7.07
N GLY A 318 -21.38 26.30 -6.85
CA GLY A 318 -21.22 25.29 -7.89
C GLY A 318 -19.79 25.19 -8.44
N LEU A 319 -19.48 24.01 -9.00
CA LEU A 319 -18.33 23.75 -9.86
C LEU A 319 -18.82 23.63 -11.31
N LYS A 320 -18.07 24.10 -12.30
CA LYS A 320 -18.32 23.73 -13.70
C LYS A 320 -17.43 22.55 -14.04
N VAL A 321 -17.97 21.35 -13.97
CA VAL A 321 -17.23 20.11 -14.19
C VAL A 321 -17.34 19.72 -15.68
N PRO A 322 -16.27 19.22 -16.34
CA PRO A 322 -16.41 18.59 -17.64
C PRO A 322 -17.36 17.38 -17.58
N ALA A 323 -17.98 17.06 -18.72
CA ALA A 323 -18.69 15.79 -18.87
C ALA A 323 -17.76 14.63 -18.50
N ASP A 324 -18.29 13.56 -17.90
CA ASP A 324 -17.48 12.38 -17.59
C ASP A 324 -16.80 11.87 -18.89
N PRO A 325 -15.52 11.48 -18.86
CA PRO A 325 -14.82 10.91 -20.00
C PRO A 325 -15.24 9.44 -20.27
N ASP A 326 -16.56 9.21 -20.33
CA ASP A 326 -17.10 8.03 -20.98
C ASP A 326 -16.86 8.13 -22.50
N GLU A 327 -16.44 7.02 -23.09
CA GLU A 327 -16.22 6.79 -24.54
C GLU A 327 -15.13 7.60 -25.26
N THR A 328 -14.62 8.75 -24.76
CA THR A 328 -13.59 9.54 -25.50
C THR A 328 -12.35 10.00 -24.70
N ALA A 329 -11.69 9.08 -24.00
CA ALA A 329 -10.23 9.20 -23.89
C ALA A 329 -9.61 8.96 -25.30
N PRO A 330 -8.60 9.72 -25.76
CA PRO A 330 -8.21 9.77 -27.18
C PRO A 330 -7.33 8.60 -27.65
N HIS A 331 -7.78 7.36 -27.40
CA HIS A 331 -7.21 6.11 -27.94
C HIS A 331 -8.26 5.29 -28.67
N ASP A 332 -8.92 5.94 -29.64
CA ASP A 332 -9.71 5.31 -30.69
C ASP A 332 -8.87 4.25 -31.44
N PRO A 333 -9.18 2.94 -31.31
CA PRO A 333 -8.39 1.86 -31.93
C PRO A 333 -8.42 1.87 -33.47
N ASP A 334 -9.37 2.59 -34.08
CA ASP A 334 -9.54 2.73 -35.53
C ASP A 334 -8.70 3.88 -36.11
N ASN A 335 -8.22 4.83 -35.29
CA ASN A 335 -7.34 5.91 -35.76
C ASN A 335 -5.86 5.51 -35.89
N GLY A 336 -5.46 4.42 -35.22
CA GLY A 336 -4.13 3.81 -35.30
C GLY A 336 -3.05 4.39 -34.36
N ASP A 337 -3.33 5.44 -33.59
CA ASP A 337 -2.40 6.01 -32.61
C ASP A 337 -2.55 5.33 -31.23
N THR A 338 -1.99 4.10 -31.12
CA THR A 338 -1.86 3.46 -29.81
C THR A 338 -0.89 4.29 -28.97
N GLY A 339 -1.42 5.04 -27.99
CA GLY A 339 -0.66 5.99 -27.18
C GLY A 339 0.64 5.37 -26.66
N ARG A 340 1.77 5.99 -26.98
CA ARG A 340 3.08 5.46 -26.54
C ARG A 340 3.33 5.61 -25.04
N PHE A 341 2.42 6.25 -24.31
CA PHE A 341 2.58 6.59 -22.90
C PHE A 341 1.28 6.28 -22.14
N SER A 342 1.43 5.74 -20.94
CA SER A 342 0.35 5.44 -20.00
C SER A 342 0.62 6.16 -18.69
N LEU A 343 -0.41 6.79 -18.12
CA LEU A 343 -0.36 7.52 -16.85
C LEU A 343 -1.63 7.21 -16.07
N HIS A 344 -1.47 6.51 -14.94
CA HIS A 344 -2.55 6.25 -13.97
C HIS A 344 -2.09 6.66 -12.57
N GLY A 345 -3.03 6.94 -11.68
CA GLY A 345 -2.82 7.16 -10.27
C GLY A 345 -3.76 6.29 -9.43
N GLN A 346 -3.31 5.89 -8.24
CA GLN A 346 -4.19 5.39 -7.21
C GLN A 346 -3.83 5.97 -5.84
N THR A 347 -4.78 5.97 -4.92
CA THR A 347 -4.54 6.20 -3.51
C THR A 347 -5.48 5.38 -2.64
N THR A 348 -4.97 4.86 -1.54
CA THR A 348 -5.75 4.09 -0.57
C THR A 348 -5.45 4.58 0.83
N LEU A 349 -6.49 5.06 1.52
CA LEU A 349 -6.48 5.30 2.97
C LEU A 349 -7.21 4.12 3.63
N ILE A 350 -6.57 3.47 4.60
CA ILE A 350 -7.25 2.54 5.51
C ILE A 350 -7.12 3.07 6.94
N ALA A 351 -8.23 3.21 7.65
CA ALA A 351 -8.29 3.49 9.09
C ALA A 351 -8.88 2.27 9.81
N GLN A 352 -8.22 1.79 10.87
CA GLN A 352 -8.57 0.52 11.53
C GLN A 352 -8.37 0.61 13.05
N GLY A 353 -9.30 0.03 13.81
CA GLY A 353 -9.25 -0.03 15.26
C GLY A 353 -9.50 -1.43 15.83
N VAL A 354 -8.85 -1.72 16.96
CA VAL A 354 -9.10 -2.89 17.81
C VAL A 354 -9.59 -2.42 19.20
N PRO A 355 -10.76 -2.88 19.69
CA PRO A 355 -11.23 -2.61 21.04
C PRO A 355 -10.40 -3.29 22.14
N GLY A 356 -10.95 -3.37 23.35
CA GLY A 356 -10.41 -4.25 24.40
C GLY A 356 -10.65 -5.72 24.07
N PHE A 357 -9.69 -6.58 24.41
CA PHE A 357 -9.80 -8.03 24.33
C PHE A 357 -8.93 -8.68 25.42
N ARG A 358 -9.08 -10.00 25.65
CA ARG A 358 -8.29 -10.72 26.67
C ARG A 358 -6.80 -10.68 26.33
N SER A 359 -6.03 -10.00 27.18
CA SER A 359 -4.59 -9.77 27.02
C SER A 359 -3.88 -9.82 28.39
N PRO A 360 -3.65 -11.03 28.97
CA PRO A 360 -3.30 -11.19 30.40
C PRO A 360 -1.83 -10.88 30.75
N TYR A 361 -1.00 -10.58 29.75
CA TYR A 361 0.38 -10.10 29.84
C TYR A 361 0.71 -9.41 28.51
N GLU A 362 1.81 -8.67 28.36
CA GLU A 362 2.28 -8.21 27.04
C GLU A 362 3.78 -8.45 26.87
N GLY A 363 4.19 -8.92 25.70
CA GLY A 363 5.60 -9.10 25.31
C GLY A 363 5.92 -8.33 24.03
N ALA A 364 7.12 -8.55 23.47
CA ALA A 364 7.68 -7.71 22.40
C ALA A 364 6.78 -7.58 21.15
N GLN A 365 6.20 -8.69 20.69
CA GLN A 365 5.35 -8.77 19.50
C GLN A 365 3.92 -9.23 19.82
N SER A 366 3.36 -8.83 20.98
CA SER A 366 1.93 -8.98 21.27
C SER A 366 1.07 -7.99 20.48
N LEU A 367 -0.17 -8.39 20.17
CA LEU A 367 -1.21 -7.46 19.75
C LEU A 367 -1.65 -6.62 20.97
N ILE A 368 -1.75 -5.30 20.78
CA ILE A 368 -2.07 -4.32 21.83
C ILE A 368 -3.57 -3.96 21.73
N PRO A 369 -4.35 -4.04 22.84
CA PRO A 369 -5.77 -3.67 22.86
C PRO A 369 -6.00 -2.16 22.84
N HIS A 370 -7.25 -1.75 22.59
CA HIS A 370 -7.70 -0.34 22.61
C HIS A 370 -6.91 0.61 21.69
N GLN A 371 -6.47 0.12 20.52
CA GLN A 371 -5.63 0.87 19.60
C GLN A 371 -6.36 1.20 18.29
N ALA A 372 -6.18 2.43 17.81
CA ALA A 372 -6.54 2.85 16.46
C ALA A 372 -5.28 3.25 15.67
N ARG A 373 -5.24 2.85 14.41
CA ARG A 373 -4.13 3.03 13.46
C ARG A 373 -4.65 3.27 12.05
N GLN A 374 -3.74 3.68 11.17
CA GLN A 374 -4.08 4.06 9.81
C GLN A 374 -2.85 3.96 8.90
N THR A 375 -3.11 3.58 7.65
CA THR A 375 -2.14 3.41 6.57
C THR A 375 -2.61 4.17 5.34
N THR A 376 -1.67 4.75 4.61
CA THR A 376 -1.98 5.48 3.38
C THR A 376 -0.91 5.26 2.33
N THR A 377 -1.37 4.84 1.16
CA THR A 377 -0.56 4.66 -0.04
C THR A 377 -1.06 5.58 -1.14
N ALA A 378 -0.15 6.03 -2.00
CA ALA A 378 -0.50 6.64 -3.28
C ALA A 378 0.57 6.26 -4.31
N THR A 379 0.15 5.71 -5.44
CA THR A 379 1.04 5.17 -6.47
C THR A 379 0.75 5.90 -7.77
N ILE A 380 1.80 6.38 -8.45
CA ILE A 380 1.69 6.80 -9.86
C ILE A 380 2.19 5.64 -10.70
N PHE A 381 1.46 5.28 -11.75
CA PHE A 381 1.87 4.31 -12.74
C PHE A 381 2.28 5.03 -14.01
N LEU A 382 3.53 4.84 -14.44
CA LEU A 382 4.05 5.37 -15.68
C LEU A 382 4.42 4.20 -16.59
N GLY A 383 3.80 4.12 -17.77
CA GLY A 383 4.12 3.16 -18.82
C GLY A 383 4.63 3.86 -20.08
N LEU A 384 5.61 3.26 -20.76
CA LEU A 384 6.22 3.77 -21.99
C LEU A 384 6.44 2.65 -23.00
N LYS A 385 5.76 2.71 -24.14
CA LYS A 385 5.87 1.75 -25.26
C LYS A 385 7.04 2.14 -26.17
N LEU A 386 8.18 1.48 -25.97
CA LEU A 386 9.43 1.71 -26.71
C LEU A 386 9.32 1.12 -28.13
N THR A 387 8.83 -0.11 -28.23
CA THR A 387 8.47 -0.79 -29.49
C THR A 387 7.10 -1.43 -29.32
N ASP A 388 6.50 -1.94 -30.40
CA ASP A 388 5.23 -2.69 -30.33
C ASP A 388 5.30 -3.96 -29.48
N SER A 389 6.51 -4.38 -29.11
CA SER A 389 6.82 -5.57 -28.32
C SER A 389 7.51 -5.27 -26.98
N THR A 390 7.92 -4.02 -26.73
CA THR A 390 8.80 -3.64 -25.62
C THR A 390 8.25 -2.43 -24.87
N GLU A 391 7.98 -2.61 -23.59
CA GLU A 391 7.41 -1.61 -22.69
C GLU A 391 8.34 -1.38 -21.49
N LEU A 392 8.38 -0.16 -20.97
CA LEU A 392 9.07 0.21 -19.74
C LEU A 392 8.07 0.79 -18.74
N TYR A 393 8.12 0.31 -17.50
CA TYR A 393 7.25 0.77 -16.43
C TYR A 393 8.06 1.33 -15.26
N TYR A 394 7.54 2.40 -14.65
CA TYR A 394 8.04 2.96 -13.40
C TYR A 394 6.88 3.33 -12.47
N ASN A 395 6.94 2.89 -11.21
CA ASN A 395 5.97 3.28 -10.19
C ASN A 395 6.68 3.88 -8.97
N PRO A 396 6.74 5.22 -8.86
CA PRO A 396 7.00 5.89 -7.59
C PRO A 396 5.78 5.75 -6.68
N GLU A 397 5.99 5.26 -5.47
CA GLU A 397 4.93 5.01 -4.48
C GLU A 397 5.19 5.77 -3.18
N PHE A 398 4.22 6.56 -2.79
CA PHE A 398 4.07 7.19 -1.49
C PHE A 398 3.56 6.14 -0.49
N SER A 399 4.19 6.04 0.68
CA SER A 399 3.74 5.18 1.76
C SER A 399 3.89 5.86 3.13
N GLN A 400 2.82 5.87 3.93
CA GLN A 400 2.79 6.42 5.28
C GLN A 400 1.92 5.55 6.20
N GLY A 401 2.23 5.55 7.50
CA GLY A 401 1.40 4.94 8.53
C GLY A 401 2.00 3.66 9.12
N PHE A 402 1.20 3.02 9.97
CA PHE A 402 1.50 1.74 10.63
C PHE A 402 0.19 0.97 10.77
N GLY A 403 0.25 -0.36 10.69
CA GLY A 403 -0.89 -1.19 11.13
C GLY A 403 -1.02 -1.22 12.65
N LEU A 404 -2.09 -1.84 13.12
CA LEU A 404 -2.28 -2.16 14.53
C LEU A 404 -1.06 -2.91 15.07
N SER A 405 -0.55 -2.45 16.21
CA SER A 405 0.67 -2.95 16.87
C SER A 405 1.91 -3.01 15.96
N ARG A 406 1.98 -2.18 14.91
CA ARG A 406 3.02 -2.23 13.86
C ARG A 406 3.01 -3.57 13.10
N THR A 407 1.80 -4.06 12.83
CA THR A 407 1.44 -5.40 12.34
C THR A 407 1.85 -6.59 13.21
N LEU A 408 2.40 -6.36 14.40
CA LEU A 408 2.76 -7.43 15.33
C LEU A 408 1.54 -8.08 16.01
N GLY A 409 1.67 -9.35 16.39
CA GLY A 409 0.72 -10.07 17.24
C GLY A 409 -0.45 -10.77 16.53
N VAL A 410 -0.51 -10.69 15.20
CA VAL A 410 -1.38 -11.53 14.35
C VAL A 410 -0.53 -12.01 13.17
N ALA A 411 -0.52 -13.31 12.86
CA ALA A 411 0.27 -13.84 11.75
C ALA A 411 -0.41 -13.55 10.39
N GLY A 412 -1.71 -13.83 10.29
CA GLY A 412 -2.58 -13.32 9.22
C GLY A 412 -2.96 -11.86 9.50
N PHE A 413 -1.98 -10.95 9.34
CA PHE A 413 -2.14 -9.57 9.79
C PHE A 413 -3.30 -8.84 9.10
N VAL A 414 -4.02 -8.05 9.89
CA VAL A 414 -5.39 -7.58 9.61
C VAL A 414 -5.51 -6.40 8.63
N ASN A 415 -4.42 -5.99 7.98
CA ASN A 415 -4.38 -4.88 7.02
C ASN A 415 -3.21 -5.08 6.06
N GLY A 416 -3.48 -5.48 4.82
CA GLY A 416 -2.45 -5.74 3.80
C GLY A 416 -1.57 -4.53 3.45
N GLU A 417 -2.08 -3.30 3.53
CA GLU A 417 -1.29 -2.08 3.31
C GLU A 417 -0.36 -1.75 4.48
N ALA A 418 -0.48 -2.44 5.61
CA ALA A 418 0.34 -2.21 6.80
C ALA A 418 1.68 -2.96 6.76
N GLN A 419 2.58 -2.49 5.90
CA GLN A 419 3.98 -2.93 5.86
C GLN A 419 4.64 -2.81 7.25
N LYS A 420 5.36 -3.86 7.67
CA LYS A 420 6.08 -3.96 8.97
C LYS A 420 7.03 -2.79 9.25
N ALA A 421 7.57 -2.19 8.18
CA ALA A 421 8.47 -1.04 8.22
C ALA A 421 7.73 0.28 7.91
N GLY A 422 6.56 0.45 8.54
CA GLY A 422 5.72 1.65 8.44
C GLY A 422 6.46 2.95 8.74
N ALA A 423 5.98 4.05 8.15
CA ALA A 423 6.68 5.33 8.13
C ALA A 423 5.88 6.43 8.85
N PRO A 424 6.49 7.17 9.80
CA PRO A 424 5.86 8.30 10.50
C PRO A 424 5.87 9.60 9.68
N PHE A 425 5.98 9.50 8.36
CA PHE A 425 5.89 10.59 7.37
C PHE A 425 5.87 9.92 5.99
N PRO A 426 5.50 10.63 4.91
CA PRO A 426 5.57 10.11 3.56
C PRO A 426 6.96 9.58 3.20
N LYS A 427 7.10 8.26 3.07
CA LYS A 427 8.29 7.63 2.49
C LYS A 427 7.97 7.29 1.04
N LEU A 428 8.36 8.18 0.14
CA LEU A 428 8.40 7.93 -1.30
C LEU A 428 9.42 6.83 -1.60
N ARG A 429 9.05 5.85 -2.43
CA ARG A 429 9.88 4.71 -2.82
C ARG A 429 9.71 4.42 -4.31
N SER A 430 10.80 4.17 -5.01
CA SER A 430 10.79 3.53 -6.34
C SER A 430 10.43 2.05 -6.16
N ASN A 431 9.13 1.73 -6.09
CA ASN A 431 8.67 0.40 -5.70
C ASN A 431 8.65 -0.59 -6.87
N ARG A 432 8.17 -0.19 -8.05
CA ARG A 432 8.32 -0.96 -9.29
C ARG A 432 9.15 -0.18 -10.32
N TYR A 433 10.04 -0.88 -11.03
CA TYR A 433 10.69 -0.40 -12.25
C TYR A 433 11.12 -1.60 -13.09
N TYR A 434 10.62 -1.77 -14.31
CA TYR A 434 10.98 -2.93 -15.14
C TYR A 434 10.81 -2.69 -16.62
N VAL A 435 11.51 -3.49 -17.42
CA VAL A 435 11.23 -3.68 -18.85
C VAL A 435 10.40 -4.94 -19.01
N LYS A 436 9.34 -4.85 -19.82
CA LYS A 436 8.47 -5.95 -20.26
C LYS A 436 8.67 -6.14 -21.76
N GLN A 437 8.96 -7.37 -22.17
CA GLN A 437 9.10 -7.77 -23.56
C GLN A 437 8.09 -8.87 -23.85
N THR A 438 7.17 -8.65 -24.79
CA THR A 438 6.27 -9.68 -25.29
C THR A 438 6.79 -10.22 -26.62
N ILE A 439 6.61 -11.52 -26.84
CA ILE A 439 6.93 -12.24 -28.07
C ILE A 439 5.67 -13.00 -28.46
N GLY A 440 5.01 -12.54 -29.52
CA GLY A 440 3.85 -13.22 -30.09
C GLY A 440 4.25 -14.53 -30.77
N LEU A 441 3.38 -15.54 -30.67
CA LEU A 441 3.54 -16.87 -31.27
C LEU A 441 2.33 -17.24 -32.16
N GLY A 442 1.40 -16.31 -32.39
CA GLY A 442 0.18 -16.48 -33.17
C GLY A 442 -1.09 -16.75 -32.36
N GLY A 443 -2.15 -17.08 -33.08
CA GLY A 443 -3.52 -17.22 -32.54
C GLY A 443 -4.38 -15.99 -32.86
N GLU A 444 -5.38 -15.74 -32.02
CA GLU A 444 -6.22 -14.55 -32.10
C GLU A 444 -5.46 -13.30 -31.59
N THR A 445 -5.71 -12.13 -32.18
CA THR A 445 -5.18 -10.86 -31.69
C THR A 445 -6.05 -10.33 -30.56
N VAL A 446 -5.52 -10.32 -29.35
CA VAL A 446 -6.18 -9.75 -28.17
C VAL A 446 -5.83 -8.27 -28.06
N GLU A 447 -6.84 -7.41 -28.08
CA GLU A 447 -6.68 -6.00 -27.70
C GLU A 447 -6.61 -5.87 -26.18
N VAL A 448 -5.71 -5.02 -25.70
CA VAL A 448 -5.53 -4.74 -24.27
C VAL A 448 -5.61 -3.22 -24.08
N PRO A 449 -6.59 -2.70 -23.31
CA PRO A 449 -6.73 -1.27 -23.07
C PRO A 449 -5.59 -0.72 -22.21
N ASP A 450 -5.53 0.61 -22.11
CA ASP A 450 -4.62 1.28 -21.17
C ASP A 450 -5.07 1.03 -19.72
N GLY A 451 -4.12 0.91 -18.80
CA GLY A 451 -4.39 0.63 -17.39
C GLY A 451 -3.14 0.70 -16.50
N PRO A 452 -3.30 0.59 -15.17
CA PRO A 452 -2.17 0.50 -14.24
C PRO A 452 -1.18 -0.60 -14.66
N ASN A 453 0.04 -0.19 -15.02
CA ASN A 453 1.10 -1.08 -15.53
C ASN A 453 0.80 -1.80 -16.87
N GLN A 454 -0.08 -1.24 -17.70
CA GLN A 454 -0.39 -1.73 -19.05
C GLN A 454 -0.63 -0.56 -20.02
N VAL A 455 0.27 -0.34 -20.98
CA VAL A 455 0.04 0.60 -22.09
C VAL A 455 -0.91 -0.02 -23.12
N ALA A 456 -1.85 0.77 -23.67
CA ALA A 456 -2.78 0.34 -24.71
C ALA A 456 -2.05 -0.33 -25.90
N THR A 457 -2.41 -1.58 -26.21
CA THR A 457 -1.70 -2.36 -27.22
C THR A 457 -2.48 -3.59 -27.71
N ARG A 458 -1.92 -4.31 -28.67
CA ARG A 458 -2.43 -5.58 -29.21
C ARG A 458 -1.37 -6.67 -28.98
N TYR A 459 -1.79 -7.87 -28.58
CA TYR A 459 -0.91 -9.03 -28.41
C TYR A 459 -1.52 -10.28 -29.07
N ASP A 460 -0.67 -11.22 -29.44
CA ASP A 460 -1.09 -12.59 -29.76
C ASP A 460 -1.63 -13.30 -28.51
N ALA A 461 -2.69 -14.10 -28.69
CA ALA A 461 -3.26 -14.93 -27.63
C ALA A 461 -2.28 -16.01 -27.13
N GLU A 462 -1.50 -16.62 -28.03
CA GLU A 462 -0.32 -17.41 -27.66
C GLU A 462 0.93 -16.52 -27.69
N ARG A 463 1.61 -16.42 -26.54
CA ARG A 463 2.77 -15.53 -26.38
C ARG A 463 3.73 -15.98 -25.29
N ILE A 464 4.94 -15.46 -25.34
CA ILE A 464 5.87 -15.43 -24.22
C ILE A 464 6.02 -13.97 -23.76
N THR A 465 5.93 -13.72 -22.46
CA THR A 465 6.19 -12.40 -21.87
C THR A 465 7.35 -12.51 -20.88
N LEU A 466 8.39 -11.72 -21.08
CA LEU A 466 9.58 -11.64 -20.24
C LEU A 466 9.60 -10.30 -19.50
N ILE A 467 9.87 -10.30 -18.20
CA ILE A 467 9.98 -9.08 -17.39
C ILE A 467 11.31 -9.09 -16.63
N ALA A 468 12.02 -7.97 -16.64
CA ALA A 468 13.29 -7.80 -15.94
C ALA A 468 13.34 -6.44 -15.21
N GLY A 469 13.65 -6.47 -13.91
CA GLY A 469 13.70 -5.27 -13.08
C GLY A 469 13.29 -5.52 -11.63
N LYS A 470 12.61 -4.55 -11.03
CA LYS A 470 12.02 -4.58 -9.69
C LYS A 470 10.49 -4.60 -9.76
N PHE A 471 9.88 -5.56 -9.07
CA PHE A 471 8.42 -5.81 -9.02
C PHE A 471 8.05 -6.49 -7.70
N ALA A 472 6.76 -6.59 -7.38
CA ALA A 472 6.29 -7.48 -6.31
C ALA A 472 5.97 -8.84 -6.93
N LEU A 473 6.19 -9.95 -6.21
CA LEU A 473 5.87 -11.28 -6.76
C LEU A 473 4.36 -11.52 -6.83
N GLY A 474 3.55 -10.86 -5.99
CA GLY A 474 2.09 -10.90 -6.10
C GLY A 474 1.57 -10.38 -7.44
N ASP A 475 2.28 -9.45 -8.10
CA ASP A 475 1.89 -8.86 -9.39
C ASP A 475 1.70 -9.91 -10.50
N PHE A 476 2.25 -11.13 -10.33
CA PHE A 476 2.28 -12.18 -11.36
C PHE A 476 1.97 -13.61 -10.86
N PHE A 477 1.66 -13.79 -9.57
CA PHE A 477 1.54 -15.10 -8.93
C PHE A 477 0.52 -15.06 -7.80
N ASP A 478 -0.22 -16.16 -7.58
CA ASP A 478 -1.31 -16.25 -6.60
C ASP A 478 -2.42 -15.19 -6.82
N GLY A 479 -2.60 -14.73 -8.06
CA GLY A 479 -3.72 -13.90 -8.49
C GLY A 479 -5.06 -14.53 -8.13
N ASN A 480 -6.08 -13.74 -7.78
CA ASN A 480 -7.45 -14.22 -7.61
C ASN A 480 -8.45 -13.06 -7.79
N VAL A 481 -9.41 -13.20 -8.71
CA VAL A 481 -10.34 -12.11 -9.07
C VAL A 481 -11.36 -11.71 -7.99
N TYR A 482 -11.38 -12.40 -6.83
CA TYR A 482 -12.30 -12.11 -5.72
C TYR A 482 -11.58 -11.78 -4.40
N ALA A 483 -10.25 -11.93 -4.34
CA ALA A 483 -9.45 -11.77 -3.13
C ALA A 483 -7.95 -11.71 -3.48
N HIS A 484 -7.42 -10.55 -3.88
CA HIS A 484 -5.99 -10.40 -4.18
C HIS A 484 -5.39 -9.03 -3.83
N ASP A 485 -6.12 -7.91 -3.94
CA ASP A 485 -5.57 -6.60 -3.54
C ASP A 485 -6.29 -6.02 -2.30
N PRO A 486 -5.60 -5.80 -1.16
CA PRO A 486 -6.18 -5.13 0.02
C PRO A 486 -6.66 -3.69 -0.20
N ARG A 487 -6.44 -3.11 -1.39
CA ARG A 487 -6.99 -1.81 -1.83
C ARG A 487 -8.42 -1.88 -2.36
N VAL A 488 -8.89 -3.04 -2.82
CA VAL A 488 -10.27 -3.24 -3.32
C VAL A 488 -10.99 -4.46 -2.73
N ASP A 489 -10.26 -5.51 -2.35
CA ASP A 489 -10.78 -6.74 -1.76
C ASP A 489 -10.61 -6.77 -0.23
N PHE A 490 -10.37 -7.95 0.34
CA PHE A 490 -10.14 -8.20 1.76
C PHE A 490 -8.82 -7.60 2.27
N PHE A 491 -8.83 -7.11 3.52
CA PHE A 491 -7.65 -6.58 4.21
C PHE A 491 -6.74 -7.67 4.77
N ASN A 492 -7.29 -8.79 5.27
CA ASN A 492 -6.51 -9.80 5.96
C ASN A 492 -5.53 -10.54 5.03
N TRP A 493 -4.24 -10.57 5.40
CA TRP A 493 -3.17 -11.24 4.66
C TRP A 493 -3.47 -12.71 4.29
N SER A 494 -4.29 -13.41 5.07
CA SER A 494 -4.65 -14.81 4.82
C SER A 494 -5.93 -15.02 4.01
N LEU A 495 -6.58 -13.95 3.56
CA LEU A 495 -7.66 -14.01 2.57
C LEU A 495 -7.15 -13.64 1.18
N TRP A 496 -6.43 -12.52 1.05
CA TRP A 496 -5.96 -12.03 -0.25
C TRP A 496 -4.68 -12.72 -0.76
N GLY A 497 -3.93 -13.44 0.09
CA GLY A 497 -2.70 -14.13 -0.32
C GLY A 497 -2.47 -15.50 0.32
N ALA A 498 -1.76 -16.37 -0.40
CA ALA A 498 -1.33 -17.71 -0.01
C ALA A 498 -0.27 -17.67 1.11
N SER A 499 -0.66 -17.33 2.34
CA SER A 499 0.24 -16.81 3.37
C SER A 499 1.45 -17.66 3.79
N ALA A 500 1.46 -18.98 3.53
CA ALA A 500 2.64 -19.82 3.81
C ALA A 500 3.74 -19.71 2.72
N TRP A 501 3.43 -19.06 1.59
CA TRP A 501 4.40 -18.64 0.58
C TRP A 501 5.20 -17.45 1.11
N ASP A 502 6.32 -17.75 1.77
CA ASP A 502 7.30 -16.80 2.28
C ASP A 502 8.12 -16.21 1.12
N PHE A 503 7.45 -15.44 0.25
CA PHE A 503 7.97 -15.01 -1.03
C PHE A 503 9.11 -13.99 -0.88
N PRO A 504 10.19 -14.14 -1.66
CA PRO A 504 11.42 -13.38 -1.45
C PRO A 504 11.21 -11.91 -1.80
N ALA A 505 11.32 -11.05 -0.79
CA ALA A 505 11.09 -9.61 -0.91
C ALA A 505 11.89 -8.80 0.12
N ASN A 506 12.06 -7.50 -0.16
CA ASN A 506 12.48 -6.51 0.82
C ASN A 506 11.31 -6.09 1.73
N LEU A 507 11.58 -5.31 2.78
CA LEU A 507 10.58 -4.91 3.80
C LEU A 507 9.24 -4.35 3.27
N PRO A 508 9.20 -3.55 2.17
CA PRO A 508 7.97 -3.12 1.50
C PRO A 508 7.27 -4.14 0.60
N GLY A 509 7.85 -5.31 0.34
CA GLY A 509 7.22 -6.38 -0.46
C GLY A 509 7.71 -6.56 -1.89
N PHE A 510 8.82 -5.91 -2.28
CA PHE A 510 9.34 -5.94 -3.66
C PHE A 510 10.66 -6.69 -3.76
N THR A 511 10.92 -7.28 -4.92
CA THR A 511 12.20 -7.94 -5.23
C THR A 511 12.72 -7.51 -6.60
N GLN A 512 13.96 -7.89 -6.89
CA GLN A 512 14.60 -7.68 -8.19
C GLN A 512 14.94 -9.02 -8.81
N GLY A 513 14.71 -9.16 -10.12
CA GLY A 513 14.97 -10.41 -10.82
C GLY A 513 14.43 -10.43 -12.25
N VAL A 514 14.18 -11.65 -12.72
CA VAL A 514 13.55 -11.94 -14.00
C VAL A 514 12.29 -12.79 -13.81
N TYR A 515 11.29 -12.55 -14.64
CA TYR A 515 10.05 -13.29 -14.77
C TYR A 515 9.84 -13.71 -16.22
N ALA A 516 9.24 -14.87 -16.43
CA ALA A 516 8.82 -15.38 -17.73
C ALA A 516 7.43 -16.02 -17.61
N GLU A 517 6.52 -15.61 -18.48
CA GLU A 517 5.23 -16.24 -18.74
C GLU A 517 5.26 -16.89 -20.13
N TYR A 518 4.71 -18.10 -20.23
CA TYR A 518 4.17 -18.64 -21.47
C TYR A 518 2.66 -18.73 -21.30
N ASN A 519 1.90 -18.04 -22.16
CA ASN A 519 0.44 -17.95 -22.08
C ASN A 519 -0.21 -18.48 -23.35
N ARG A 520 -1.29 -19.23 -23.18
CA ARG A 520 -2.33 -19.54 -24.16
C ARG A 520 -3.70 -19.10 -23.63
N PRO A 521 -4.81 -19.23 -24.38
CA PRO A 521 -6.15 -18.93 -23.86
C PRO A 521 -6.56 -19.83 -22.68
N ASP A 522 -6.21 -21.11 -22.74
CA ASP A 522 -6.62 -22.20 -21.84
C ASP A 522 -5.70 -22.37 -20.60
N PHE A 523 -4.41 -22.05 -20.71
CA PHE A 523 -3.48 -22.12 -19.59
C PHE A 523 -2.35 -21.07 -19.65
N ALA A 524 -1.65 -20.89 -18.53
CA ALA A 524 -0.36 -20.21 -18.47
C ALA A 524 0.64 -20.97 -17.58
N ILE A 525 1.93 -20.84 -17.92
CA ILE A 525 3.04 -21.34 -17.11
C ILE A 525 3.95 -20.15 -16.80
N ARG A 526 4.19 -19.90 -15.51
CA ARG A 526 4.93 -18.74 -15.01
C ARG A 526 6.14 -19.17 -14.21
N ALA A 527 7.26 -18.49 -14.37
CA ALA A 527 8.47 -18.71 -13.61
C ALA A 527 9.19 -17.40 -13.28
N ALA A 528 9.74 -17.28 -12.07
CA ALA A 528 10.54 -16.13 -11.65
C ALA A 528 11.79 -16.55 -10.88
N TYR A 529 12.89 -15.87 -11.17
CA TYR A 529 14.18 -16.01 -10.49
C TYR A 529 14.60 -14.66 -9.91
N THR A 530 14.65 -14.56 -8.58
CA THR A 530 14.62 -13.29 -7.85
C THR A 530 15.63 -13.22 -6.70
N GLN A 531 16.01 -12.01 -6.31
CA GLN A 531 16.81 -11.77 -5.11
C GLN A 531 16.03 -12.10 -3.84
N VAL A 532 16.72 -12.60 -2.83
CA VAL A 532 16.22 -12.75 -1.45
C VAL A 532 16.60 -11.53 -0.61
N PRO A 533 15.91 -11.21 0.49
CA PRO A 533 16.44 -10.27 1.48
C PRO A 533 17.77 -10.79 2.04
N LYS A 534 18.71 -9.88 2.32
CA LYS A 534 20.07 -10.17 2.80
C LYS A 534 20.09 -10.87 4.17
N GLU A 535 19.12 -10.50 5.01
CA GLU A 535 18.82 -10.95 6.37
C GLU A 535 17.28 -10.94 6.52
N PRO A 536 16.68 -11.75 7.42
CA PRO A 536 15.23 -11.72 7.63
C PRO A 536 14.68 -10.33 7.94
N SER A 537 13.55 -9.96 7.32
CA SER A 537 12.91 -8.65 7.51
C SER A 537 13.82 -7.44 7.15
N SER A 538 14.58 -7.52 6.06
CA SER A 538 15.50 -6.43 5.62
C SER A 538 14.97 -5.61 4.42
N ASP A 539 15.25 -4.30 4.39
CA ASP A 539 15.00 -3.44 3.21
C ASP A 539 16.07 -3.66 2.11
N VAL A 540 17.14 -4.41 2.42
CA VAL A 540 18.29 -4.69 1.54
C VAL A 540 18.21 -6.12 0.99
N LEU A 541 18.17 -6.24 -0.33
CA LEU A 541 18.24 -7.50 -1.06
C LEU A 541 19.70 -7.99 -1.17
N ASP A 542 19.89 -9.30 -1.31
CA ASP A 542 21.21 -9.92 -1.45
C ASP A 542 21.67 -9.92 -2.93
N PRO A 543 22.80 -9.28 -3.28
CA PRO A 543 23.29 -9.24 -4.66
C PRO A 543 23.88 -10.58 -5.15
N ARG A 544 24.07 -11.57 -4.27
CA ARG A 544 24.75 -12.83 -4.61
C ARG A 544 23.80 -13.86 -5.23
N VAL A 545 23.07 -13.46 -6.27
CA VAL A 545 21.98 -14.23 -6.90
C VAL A 545 22.32 -15.72 -7.15
N PHE A 546 23.48 -16.02 -7.75
CA PHE A 546 23.93 -17.39 -8.02
C PHE A 546 24.21 -18.26 -6.78
N ARG A 547 24.16 -17.69 -5.57
CA ARG A 547 24.30 -18.41 -4.28
C ARG A 547 23.08 -18.26 -3.37
N ARG A 548 22.27 -17.23 -3.59
CA ARG A 548 21.16 -16.78 -2.74
C ARG A 548 20.08 -16.14 -3.62
N ALA A 549 19.04 -16.90 -3.94
CA ALA A 549 17.94 -16.47 -4.78
C ALA A 549 16.66 -17.23 -4.40
N GLY A 550 15.52 -16.70 -4.82
CA GLY A 550 14.25 -17.40 -4.85
C GLY A 550 13.91 -17.85 -6.26
N LEU A 551 13.40 -19.08 -6.36
CA LEU A 551 12.74 -19.61 -7.55
C LEU A 551 11.26 -19.78 -7.23
N ASN A 552 10.41 -19.22 -8.08
CA ASN A 552 8.95 -19.41 -8.06
C ASN A 552 8.52 -19.97 -9.42
N VAL A 553 7.58 -20.93 -9.40
CA VAL A 553 6.93 -21.49 -10.60
C VAL A 553 5.44 -21.64 -10.30
N GLU A 554 4.58 -21.29 -11.25
CA GLU A 554 3.12 -21.47 -11.16
C GLU A 554 2.58 -22.03 -12.48
N PHE A 555 1.60 -22.93 -12.37
CA PHE A 555 0.77 -23.40 -13.45
C PHE A 555 -0.66 -22.87 -13.23
N GLU A 556 -1.21 -22.15 -14.20
CA GLU A 556 -2.58 -21.65 -14.21
C GLU A 556 -3.37 -22.39 -15.30
N GLU A 557 -4.47 -23.02 -14.93
CA GLU A 557 -5.45 -23.62 -15.84
C GLU A 557 -6.77 -22.84 -15.78
N ARG A 558 -7.50 -22.78 -16.89
CA ARG A 558 -8.74 -22.00 -17.03
C ARG A 558 -9.84 -22.84 -17.66
N HIS A 559 -10.99 -22.90 -17.02
CA HIS A 559 -12.11 -23.74 -17.41
C HIS A 559 -13.45 -23.01 -17.36
N VAL A 560 -14.47 -23.63 -17.95
CA VAL A 560 -15.89 -23.31 -17.74
C VAL A 560 -16.55 -24.58 -17.24
N LEU A 561 -17.21 -24.55 -16.07
CA LEU A 561 -17.84 -25.76 -15.52
C LEU A 561 -19.15 -26.07 -16.27
N PRO A 562 -19.32 -27.26 -16.90
CA PRO A 562 -20.46 -27.55 -17.78
C PRO A 562 -21.85 -27.49 -17.14
N TRP A 563 -21.93 -27.48 -15.80
CA TRP A 563 -23.19 -27.39 -15.03
C TRP A 563 -23.42 -26.00 -14.41
N LEU A 564 -22.52 -25.03 -14.62
CA LEU A 564 -22.69 -23.62 -14.24
C LEU A 564 -22.66 -22.69 -15.46
N GLU A 565 -22.01 -23.10 -16.56
CA GLU A 565 -21.66 -22.22 -17.70
C GLU A 565 -20.85 -20.98 -17.28
N GLN A 566 -20.19 -21.06 -16.11
CA GLN A 566 -19.40 -19.99 -15.50
C GLN A 566 -17.89 -20.29 -15.54
N PRO A 567 -17.04 -19.27 -15.75
CA PRO A 567 -15.58 -19.43 -15.78
C PRO A 567 -14.98 -19.66 -14.40
N GLY A 568 -13.90 -20.42 -14.36
CA GLY A 568 -13.04 -20.63 -13.20
C GLY A 568 -11.58 -20.80 -13.59
N LYS A 569 -10.68 -20.69 -12.62
CA LYS A 569 -9.25 -20.94 -12.81
C LYS A 569 -8.66 -21.66 -11.59
N ILE A 570 -7.76 -22.61 -11.84
CA ILE A 570 -6.95 -23.28 -10.82
C ILE A 570 -5.49 -22.91 -11.01
N ARG A 571 -4.82 -22.51 -9.92
CA ARG A 571 -3.40 -22.22 -9.87
C ARG A 571 -2.69 -23.17 -8.91
N ILE A 572 -1.56 -23.72 -9.33
CA ILE A 572 -0.67 -24.54 -8.51
C ILE A 572 0.72 -23.90 -8.54
N GLY A 573 1.13 -23.32 -7.41
CA GLY A 573 2.41 -22.65 -7.23
C GLY A 573 3.40 -23.47 -6.40
N LEU A 574 4.68 -23.42 -6.78
CA LEU A 574 5.81 -24.05 -6.10
C LEU A 574 6.93 -23.02 -5.91
N PHE A 575 7.60 -23.04 -4.75
CA PHE A 575 8.70 -22.12 -4.48
C PHE A 575 9.88 -22.74 -3.72
N SER A 576 11.06 -22.15 -3.93
CA SER A 576 12.31 -22.53 -3.29
C SER A 576 13.22 -21.31 -3.09
N ASN A 577 13.35 -20.84 -1.85
CA ASN A 577 14.15 -19.68 -1.50
C ASN A 577 15.43 -20.08 -0.75
N VAL A 578 16.58 -19.54 -1.16
CA VAL A 578 17.88 -19.73 -0.48
C VAL A 578 18.28 -18.41 0.18
N GLY A 579 17.73 -18.16 1.37
CA GLY A 579 17.96 -16.95 2.18
C GLY A 579 18.89 -17.18 3.37
N VAL A 580 19.18 -16.13 4.13
CA VAL A 580 19.78 -16.26 5.47
C VAL A 580 18.65 -16.49 6.47
N SER A 581 18.70 -17.60 7.20
CA SER A 581 17.72 -17.91 8.25
C SER A 581 18.30 -18.87 9.30
N ALA A 582 17.74 -18.83 10.51
CA ALA A 582 17.97 -19.83 11.54
C ALA A 582 17.29 -21.16 11.18
N ASN A 583 17.71 -22.27 11.80
CA ASN A 583 16.96 -23.54 11.75
C ASN A 583 16.18 -23.74 13.06
N ASN A 584 14.89 -24.01 12.95
CA ASN A 584 13.97 -24.01 14.09
C ASN A 584 14.27 -25.13 15.11
N ARG A 585 14.94 -26.22 14.70
CA ARG A 585 15.41 -27.27 15.64
C ARG A 585 16.77 -26.94 16.25
N GLU A 586 17.69 -26.39 15.46
CA GLU A 586 19.00 -25.90 15.91
C GLU A 586 18.85 -24.85 17.01
N VAL A 587 17.92 -23.89 16.83
CA VAL A 587 17.51 -22.90 17.84
C VAL A 587 17.07 -23.56 19.15
N VAL A 588 16.07 -24.45 19.09
CA VAL A 588 15.50 -25.11 20.27
C VAL A 588 16.57 -25.90 21.03
N THR A 589 17.42 -26.66 20.32
CA THR A 589 18.51 -27.42 20.94
C THR A 589 19.51 -26.52 21.67
N LEU A 590 19.93 -25.40 21.07
CA LEU A 590 20.94 -24.53 21.68
C LEU A 590 20.41 -23.79 22.92
N THR A 591 19.15 -23.33 22.89
CA THR A 591 18.50 -22.75 24.08
C THR A 591 18.25 -23.80 25.16
N GLN A 592 17.84 -25.03 24.81
CA GLN A 592 17.67 -26.12 25.78
C GLN A 592 18.99 -26.61 26.41
N LEU A 593 20.12 -26.41 25.73
CA LEU A 593 21.46 -26.65 26.28
C LEU A 593 21.98 -25.51 27.17
N GLY A 594 21.21 -24.42 27.35
CA GLY A 594 21.62 -23.26 28.14
C GLY A 594 22.75 -22.43 27.51
N LEU A 595 22.94 -22.53 26.19
CA LEU A 595 23.99 -21.78 25.47
C LEU A 595 23.57 -20.37 25.06
N PHE A 596 22.27 -20.06 25.16
CA PHE A 596 21.65 -18.75 24.91
C PHE A 596 20.43 -18.60 25.81
N ASP A 597 20.19 -17.39 26.33
CA ASP A 597 19.10 -17.12 27.29
C ASP A 597 17.70 -17.32 26.69
N ASN A 598 17.57 -17.24 25.36
CA ASN A 598 16.32 -17.45 24.63
C ASN A 598 16.57 -17.92 23.18
N GLY A 599 15.50 -18.33 22.50
CA GLY A 599 15.53 -18.80 21.12
C GLY A 599 15.86 -17.74 20.07
N SER A 600 15.73 -16.44 20.39
CA SER A 600 16.03 -15.36 19.45
C SER A 600 17.54 -15.13 19.33
N ASP A 601 18.27 -15.17 20.43
CA ASP A 601 19.73 -15.06 20.41
C ASP A 601 20.38 -16.31 19.77
N ALA A 602 19.83 -17.50 20.06
CA ALA A 602 20.20 -18.73 19.35
C ALA A 602 19.90 -18.66 17.84
N ALA A 603 18.81 -18.00 17.43
CA ALA A 603 18.50 -17.78 16.01
C ALA A 603 19.49 -16.80 15.37
N LEU A 604 19.75 -15.66 16.01
CA LEU A 604 20.72 -14.66 15.56
C LEU A 604 22.11 -15.27 15.35
N ALA A 605 22.58 -16.10 16.30
CA ALA A 605 23.87 -16.77 16.22
C ALA A 605 23.95 -17.90 15.17
N THR A 606 22.81 -18.50 14.78
CA THR A 606 22.78 -19.64 13.83
C THR A 606 22.38 -19.27 12.40
N ARG A 607 21.88 -18.05 12.16
CA ARG A 607 21.49 -17.53 10.85
C ARG A 607 22.59 -17.68 9.80
N LYS A 608 22.34 -18.53 8.79
CA LYS A 608 23.24 -18.82 7.66
C LYS A 608 22.44 -19.15 6.40
N PRO A 609 23.05 -19.30 5.21
CA PRO A 609 22.32 -19.67 4.00
C PRO A 609 21.60 -21.01 4.16
N ARG A 610 20.28 -21.01 4.04
CA ARG A 610 19.42 -22.19 4.13
C ARG A 610 18.36 -22.15 3.04
N ARG A 611 17.93 -23.33 2.57
CA ARG A 611 16.83 -23.47 1.62
C ARG A 611 15.52 -23.68 2.37
N LYS A 612 14.51 -22.87 2.04
CA LYS A 612 13.11 -23.04 2.43
C LYS A 612 12.29 -23.34 1.18
N THR A 613 11.35 -24.27 1.28
CA THR A 613 10.56 -24.81 0.16
C THR A 613 9.10 -24.94 0.55
N GLY A 614 8.20 -24.79 -0.42
CA GLY A 614 6.76 -24.93 -0.21
C GLY A 614 5.99 -24.77 -1.51
N GLY A 615 4.68 -24.59 -1.38
CA GLY A 615 3.77 -24.37 -2.49
C GLY A 615 2.36 -23.97 -2.05
N TYR A 616 1.51 -23.69 -3.03
CA TYR A 616 0.12 -23.31 -2.82
C TYR A 616 -0.79 -23.83 -3.94
N ILE A 617 -2.07 -23.92 -3.63
CA ILE A 617 -3.18 -24.09 -4.56
C ILE A 617 -4.13 -22.92 -4.34
N ASN A 618 -4.57 -22.30 -5.43
CA ASN A 618 -5.51 -21.18 -5.44
C ASN A 618 -6.60 -21.47 -6.50
N LEU A 619 -7.85 -21.26 -6.12
CA LEU A 619 -9.05 -21.48 -6.92
C LEU A 619 -9.87 -20.19 -6.96
N GLU A 620 -10.29 -19.79 -8.16
CA GLU A 620 -11.38 -18.84 -8.40
C GLU A 620 -12.46 -19.53 -9.25
N GLN A 621 -13.73 -19.34 -8.93
CA GLN A 621 -14.87 -19.86 -9.70
C GLN A 621 -16.05 -18.90 -9.61
N ALA A 622 -16.56 -18.43 -10.74
CA ALA A 622 -17.86 -17.78 -10.77
C ALA A 622 -18.96 -18.83 -10.53
N LEU A 623 -19.90 -18.56 -9.63
CA LEU A 623 -21.08 -19.40 -9.36
C LEU A 623 -22.31 -18.86 -10.10
N THR A 624 -22.40 -17.54 -10.23
CA THR A 624 -23.25 -16.79 -11.17
C THR A 624 -22.43 -15.61 -11.71
N PRO A 625 -22.92 -14.82 -12.69
CA PRO A 625 -22.25 -13.60 -13.13
C PRO A 625 -22.01 -12.57 -12.00
N GLU A 626 -22.79 -12.63 -10.92
CA GLU A 626 -22.72 -11.73 -9.77
C GLU A 626 -22.01 -12.33 -8.55
N LEU A 627 -21.94 -13.66 -8.42
CA LEU A 627 -21.43 -14.36 -7.24
C LEU A 627 -20.15 -15.16 -7.56
N GLY A 628 -19.04 -14.76 -6.97
CA GLY A 628 -17.75 -15.46 -7.01
C GLY A 628 -17.46 -16.29 -5.77
N LEU A 629 -16.72 -17.39 -5.96
CA LEU A 629 -16.10 -18.23 -4.94
C LEU A 629 -14.58 -18.18 -5.08
N PHE A 630 -13.86 -18.09 -3.96
CA PHE A 630 -12.42 -18.34 -3.91
C PHE A 630 -12.04 -19.34 -2.83
N ALA A 631 -10.93 -20.05 -3.03
CA ALA A 631 -10.30 -20.89 -2.02
C ALA A 631 -8.77 -20.93 -2.21
N ARG A 632 -8.02 -20.98 -1.11
CA ARG A 632 -6.57 -21.14 -1.09
C ARG A 632 -6.12 -22.17 -0.06
N ALA A 633 -5.08 -22.92 -0.39
CA ALA A 633 -4.33 -23.73 0.56
C ALA A 633 -2.83 -23.55 0.29
N SER A 634 -2.04 -23.24 1.32
CA SER A 634 -0.60 -23.00 1.18
C SER A 634 0.18 -23.64 2.32
N LEU A 635 1.39 -24.12 2.02
CA LEU A 635 2.27 -24.75 3.00
C LEU A 635 3.75 -24.53 2.68
N ASN A 636 4.59 -24.50 3.71
CA ASN A 636 6.03 -24.60 3.60
C ASN A 636 6.61 -25.61 4.60
N ASP A 637 7.90 -25.93 4.46
CA ASP A 637 8.52 -27.02 5.21
C ASP A 637 8.74 -26.76 6.71
N GLY A 638 8.58 -25.53 7.21
CA GLY A 638 8.66 -25.19 8.65
C GLY A 638 10.01 -25.47 9.34
N ARG A 639 11.07 -25.78 8.56
CA ARG A 639 12.41 -26.12 9.10
C ARG A 639 13.20 -24.88 9.49
N THR A 640 12.92 -23.73 8.90
CA THR A 640 13.64 -22.48 9.13
C THR A 640 12.70 -21.35 9.49
N GLU A 641 13.29 -20.35 10.14
CA GLU A 641 12.75 -19.00 10.28
C GLU A 641 12.26 -18.44 8.92
N ASN A 642 11.23 -17.60 8.98
CA ASN A 642 10.64 -16.94 7.82
C ASN A 642 11.46 -15.70 7.45
N ILE A 643 11.64 -15.42 6.16
CA ILE A 643 12.61 -14.41 5.69
C ILE A 643 11.99 -13.09 5.29
N SER A 644 10.77 -13.07 4.74
CA SER A 644 10.20 -11.87 4.11
C SER A 644 8.97 -11.33 4.81
N PHE A 645 7.89 -12.11 4.95
CA PHE A 645 6.58 -11.57 5.35
C PHE A 645 6.12 -11.94 6.76
N THR A 646 5.53 -13.12 6.92
CA THR A 646 4.73 -13.53 8.08
C THR A 646 5.21 -14.89 8.62
N ASP A 647 4.94 -15.18 9.89
CA ASP A 647 5.31 -16.42 10.58
C ASP A 647 4.25 -17.52 10.39
N ILE A 648 3.92 -17.82 9.12
CA ILE A 648 2.95 -18.85 8.75
C ILE A 648 3.67 -20.04 8.08
N ASP A 649 3.37 -21.26 8.53
CA ASP A 649 3.89 -22.51 7.94
C ASP A 649 2.82 -23.25 7.12
N GLN A 650 1.54 -23.09 7.49
CA GLN A 650 0.37 -23.60 6.76
C GLN A 650 -0.77 -22.58 6.85
N SER A 651 -1.46 -22.33 5.74
CA SER A 651 -2.68 -21.51 5.69
C SER A 651 -3.73 -22.16 4.80
N PHE A 652 -4.99 -22.09 5.24
CA PHE A 652 -6.17 -22.49 4.48
C PHE A 652 -7.18 -21.36 4.53
N SER A 653 -7.72 -20.94 3.40
CA SER A 653 -8.72 -19.88 3.35
C SER A 653 -9.69 -20.03 2.17
N GLY A 654 -10.75 -19.26 2.21
CA GLY A 654 -11.74 -19.18 1.15
C GLY A 654 -12.91 -18.29 1.53
N GLY A 655 -13.77 -18.00 0.57
CA GLY A 655 -14.87 -17.06 0.77
C GLY A 655 -15.68 -16.82 -0.49
N LEU A 656 -16.62 -15.89 -0.37
CA LEU A 656 -17.52 -15.44 -1.42
C LEU A 656 -17.36 -13.93 -1.64
N SER A 657 -17.59 -13.50 -2.88
CA SER A 657 -17.70 -12.10 -3.26
C SER A 657 -18.95 -11.92 -4.13
N LEU A 658 -19.82 -10.97 -3.79
CA LEU A 658 -21.14 -10.78 -4.42
C LEU A 658 -21.33 -9.34 -4.87
N LYS A 659 -21.70 -9.13 -6.14
CA LYS A 659 -22.02 -7.83 -6.73
C LYS A 659 -23.43 -7.35 -6.39
N GLY A 660 -23.58 -6.05 -6.14
CA GLY A 660 -24.79 -5.42 -5.58
C GLY A 660 -25.97 -5.22 -6.54
N LYS A 661 -25.94 -5.87 -7.71
CA LYS A 661 -27.03 -5.87 -8.70
C LYS A 661 -28.38 -6.30 -8.10
N ALA A 662 -28.37 -7.17 -7.08
CA ALA A 662 -29.57 -7.61 -6.36
C ALA A 662 -30.23 -6.52 -5.48
N TRP A 663 -29.56 -5.38 -5.26
CA TRP A 663 -30.09 -4.22 -4.53
C TRP A 663 -29.85 -2.89 -5.27
N ASP A 664 -29.91 -2.95 -6.62
CA ASP A 664 -29.83 -1.81 -7.54
C ASP A 664 -28.51 -0.99 -7.46
N ARG A 665 -27.42 -1.66 -7.08
CA ARG A 665 -26.06 -1.07 -7.01
C ARG A 665 -25.04 -2.03 -7.63
N PRO A 666 -24.99 -2.16 -8.96
CA PRO A 666 -24.25 -3.23 -9.65
C PRO A 666 -22.74 -3.25 -9.35
N ASP A 667 -22.13 -2.07 -9.15
CA ASP A 667 -20.69 -1.94 -8.93
C ASP A 667 -20.29 -2.32 -7.49
N ASP A 668 -21.17 -2.08 -6.52
CA ASP A 668 -20.96 -2.39 -5.09
C ASP A 668 -20.67 -3.88 -4.90
N THR A 669 -19.87 -4.18 -3.89
CA THR A 669 -19.39 -5.55 -3.64
C THR A 669 -19.42 -5.87 -2.15
N ILE A 670 -20.01 -7.00 -1.78
CA ILE A 670 -19.93 -7.55 -0.42
C ILE A 670 -19.05 -8.81 -0.43
N GLY A 671 -18.04 -8.82 0.44
CA GLY A 671 -17.15 -9.96 0.62
C GLY A 671 -17.38 -10.67 1.96
N LEU A 672 -17.24 -12.00 1.98
CA LEU A 672 -17.20 -12.81 3.21
C LEU A 672 -16.12 -13.88 3.08
N GLY A 673 -15.10 -13.83 3.96
CA GLY A 673 -13.94 -14.72 3.92
C GLY A 673 -13.61 -15.33 5.27
N THR A 674 -13.00 -16.52 5.25
CA THR A 674 -12.47 -17.20 6.44
C THR A 674 -11.07 -17.76 6.18
N ALA A 675 -10.20 -17.72 7.19
CA ALA A 675 -8.84 -18.26 7.14
C ALA A 675 -8.46 -19.03 8.41
N MET A 676 -7.58 -20.01 8.28
CA MET A 676 -6.99 -20.79 9.36
C MET A 676 -5.49 -20.96 9.14
N ASN A 677 -4.69 -20.34 10.02
CA ASN A 677 -3.24 -20.42 9.99
C ASN A 677 -2.71 -21.43 11.01
N ARG A 678 -1.54 -22.04 10.73
CA ARG A 678 -0.84 -22.94 11.66
C ARG A 678 0.68 -22.82 11.54
N LEU A 679 1.37 -23.16 12.62
CA LEU A 679 2.81 -23.41 12.69
C LEU A 679 3.10 -24.91 12.55
N SER A 680 4.29 -25.23 12.02
CA SER A 680 4.88 -26.57 12.12
C SER A 680 5.30 -26.89 13.56
N PRO A 681 5.48 -28.17 13.91
CA PRO A 681 5.95 -28.56 15.24
C PRO A 681 7.31 -27.94 15.61
N SER A 682 8.22 -27.77 14.64
CA SER A 682 9.53 -27.16 14.87
C SER A 682 9.44 -25.64 15.08
N HIS A 683 8.65 -24.93 14.29
CA HIS A 683 8.49 -23.47 14.44
C HIS A 683 7.75 -23.14 15.76
N ARG A 684 6.70 -23.90 16.09
CA ARG A 684 6.03 -23.84 17.40
C ARG A 684 7.00 -24.06 18.57
N ALA A 685 7.91 -25.03 18.45
CA ALA A 685 8.89 -25.31 19.50
C ALA A 685 9.89 -24.16 19.68
N ALA A 686 10.32 -23.50 18.60
CA ALA A 686 11.17 -22.32 18.66
C ALA A 686 10.48 -21.16 19.41
N PHE A 687 9.22 -20.85 19.09
CA PHE A 687 8.45 -19.83 19.82
C PHE A 687 8.26 -20.19 21.31
N ALA A 688 8.04 -21.47 21.62
CA ALA A 688 7.97 -21.94 23.02
C ALA A 688 9.31 -21.84 23.77
N ALA A 689 10.44 -21.71 23.05
CA ALA A 689 11.77 -21.45 23.59
C ALA A 689 12.15 -19.95 23.58
N GLY A 690 11.20 -19.04 23.34
CA GLY A 690 11.47 -17.59 23.34
C GLY A 690 12.08 -17.04 22.05
N PHE A 691 11.85 -17.70 20.91
CA PHE A 691 12.07 -17.10 19.59
C PHE A 691 11.07 -15.97 19.30
N TYR A 692 11.54 -14.90 18.68
CA TYR A 692 10.77 -13.77 18.14
C TYR A 692 10.80 -13.82 16.62
N GLY A 693 9.62 -13.85 15.99
CA GLY A 693 9.45 -14.03 14.55
C GLY A 693 9.45 -12.71 13.77
N LEU A 694 8.91 -12.75 12.55
CA LEU A 694 8.69 -11.56 11.72
C LEU A 694 7.53 -10.67 12.23
N LEU A 695 6.53 -11.28 12.85
CA LEU A 695 5.29 -10.65 13.31
C LEU A 695 4.89 -11.06 14.74
N ILE A 696 5.23 -12.26 15.19
CA ILE A 696 4.70 -12.81 16.45
C ILE A 696 5.80 -13.30 17.40
N GLY A 697 5.46 -13.30 18.68
CA GLY A 697 6.36 -13.72 19.76
C GLY A 697 6.22 -12.80 20.97
N ASP A 698 5.76 -13.34 22.08
CA ASP A 698 5.62 -12.58 23.34
C ASP A 698 6.14 -13.32 24.58
N GLY A 699 7.11 -14.22 24.36
CA GLY A 699 7.82 -14.96 25.41
C GLY A 699 7.05 -16.16 25.98
N ARG A 700 5.78 -16.37 25.61
CA ARG A 700 4.95 -17.50 26.03
C ARG A 700 4.04 -17.95 24.88
N LEU A 701 3.70 -19.24 24.79
CA LEU A 701 2.85 -19.75 23.71
C LEU A 701 1.90 -20.89 24.16
N ASN A 702 0.67 -20.54 24.53
CA ASN A 702 -0.43 -21.49 24.70
C ASN A 702 -1.03 -21.86 23.32
N TYR A 703 -0.29 -22.67 22.54
CA TYR A 703 -0.52 -22.85 21.10
C TYR A 703 -1.92 -23.36 20.72
N GLY A 704 -2.69 -22.52 20.02
CA GLY A 704 -3.89 -22.85 19.26
C GLY A 704 -3.80 -22.32 17.82
N SER A 705 -4.60 -22.87 16.89
CA SER A 705 -4.65 -22.35 15.52
C SER A 705 -5.21 -20.92 15.50
N GLU A 706 -4.49 -19.99 14.88
CA GLU A 706 -5.04 -18.67 14.57
C GLU A 706 -6.12 -18.83 13.49
N ARG A 707 -7.26 -18.17 13.66
CA ARG A 707 -8.38 -18.20 12.70
C ARG A 707 -8.93 -16.80 12.51
N ALA A 708 -9.14 -16.39 11.27
CA ALA A 708 -9.75 -15.12 10.91
C ALA A 708 -11.09 -15.35 10.21
N LEU A 709 -12.05 -14.46 10.46
CA LEU A 709 -13.20 -14.20 9.60
C LEU A 709 -13.16 -12.72 9.24
N GLU A 710 -13.50 -12.40 7.99
CA GLU A 710 -13.64 -11.03 7.51
C GLU A 710 -14.92 -10.88 6.71
N THR A 711 -15.57 -9.72 6.82
CA THR A 711 -16.59 -9.30 5.86
C THR A 711 -16.52 -7.79 5.64
N TYR A 712 -16.61 -7.40 4.37
CA TYR A 712 -16.57 -6.00 3.96
C TYR A 712 -17.73 -5.68 3.02
N TYR A 713 -18.13 -4.40 3.01
CA TYR A 713 -19.03 -3.83 2.02
C TYR A 713 -18.34 -2.65 1.33
N ALA A 714 -18.11 -2.77 0.03
CA ALA A 714 -17.57 -1.73 -0.84
C ALA A 714 -18.72 -0.95 -1.50
N LEU A 715 -18.86 0.33 -1.11
CA LEU A 715 -19.81 1.30 -1.64
C LEU A 715 -19.10 2.18 -2.68
N ASN A 716 -19.46 2.06 -3.96
CA ASN A 716 -18.97 2.94 -5.02
C ASN A 716 -19.69 4.29 -4.92
N LEU A 717 -18.91 5.35 -4.71
CA LEU A 717 -19.41 6.73 -4.67
C LEU A 717 -19.35 7.38 -6.05
N THR A 718 -18.34 7.01 -6.85
CA THR A 718 -18.20 7.29 -8.30
C THR A 718 -17.52 6.09 -8.97
N LYS A 719 -17.30 6.15 -10.28
CA LYS A 719 -16.47 5.19 -11.04
C LYS A 719 -15.00 5.12 -10.56
N PHE A 720 -14.55 6.13 -9.82
CA PHE A 720 -13.15 6.36 -9.43
C PHE A 720 -12.96 6.46 -7.90
N VAL A 721 -14.02 6.20 -7.10
CA VAL A 721 -14.00 6.38 -5.65
C VAL A 721 -14.87 5.33 -4.96
N THR A 722 -14.23 4.48 -4.16
CA THR A 722 -14.88 3.46 -3.33
C THR A 722 -14.68 3.73 -1.84
N LEU A 723 -15.77 3.75 -1.08
CA LEU A 723 -15.76 3.73 0.39
C LEU A 723 -16.11 2.31 0.86
N THR A 724 -15.17 1.63 1.50
CA THR A 724 -15.38 0.30 2.09
C THR A 724 -15.53 0.39 3.60
N PHE A 725 -16.47 -0.38 4.16
CA PHE A 725 -16.54 -0.69 5.58
C PHE A 725 -16.14 -2.15 5.80
N ASP A 726 -15.28 -2.42 6.77
CA ASP A 726 -14.70 -3.75 7.07
C ASP A 726 -14.91 -4.14 8.55
N TYR A 727 -15.15 -5.42 8.77
CA TYR A 727 -15.14 -6.08 10.07
C TYR A 727 -14.35 -7.40 10.01
N GLN A 728 -13.37 -7.54 10.91
CA GLN A 728 -12.63 -8.77 11.12
C GLN A 728 -12.78 -9.32 12.53
N PHE A 729 -12.72 -10.64 12.65
CA PHE A 729 -12.68 -11.39 13.90
C PHE A 729 -11.50 -12.36 13.86
N VAL A 730 -10.55 -12.23 14.80
CA VAL A 730 -9.40 -13.14 14.91
C VAL A 730 -9.44 -13.88 16.25
N ASN A 731 -9.42 -15.21 16.19
CA ASN A 731 -9.34 -16.10 17.34
C ASN A 731 -7.93 -16.69 17.46
N ASN A 732 -7.39 -16.72 18.69
CA ASN A 732 -5.98 -17.02 19.01
C ASN A 732 -4.96 -16.17 18.22
N PRO A 733 -5.00 -14.81 18.28
CA PRO A 733 -3.95 -13.95 17.71
C PRO A 733 -2.54 -14.43 18.05
N GLY A 734 -1.66 -14.54 17.06
CA GLY A 734 -0.29 -15.03 17.24
C GLY A 734 -0.23 -16.50 17.70
N TYR A 735 -1.22 -17.30 17.29
CA TYR A 735 -1.41 -18.70 17.68
C TYR A 735 -1.62 -18.95 19.18
N ASN A 736 -2.03 -17.96 19.96
CA ASN A 736 -2.01 -18.08 21.42
C ASN A 736 -3.42 -18.02 22.03
N ARG A 737 -3.84 -19.10 22.72
CA ARG A 737 -5.17 -19.16 23.40
C ARG A 737 -5.33 -18.18 24.54
N ASP A 738 -4.24 -17.64 25.07
CA ASP A 738 -4.29 -16.63 26.12
C ASP A 738 -4.64 -15.24 25.53
N ARG A 739 -4.64 -15.11 24.20
CA ARG A 739 -4.99 -13.90 23.43
C ARG A 739 -6.41 -13.98 22.86
N GLY A 740 -7.14 -12.88 23.01
CA GLY A 740 -8.38 -12.66 22.26
C GLY A 740 -9.57 -13.49 22.75
N PRO A 741 -10.57 -13.76 21.88
CA PRO A 741 -10.64 -13.31 20.48
C PRO A 741 -10.63 -11.78 20.36
N SER A 742 -10.17 -11.28 19.22
CA SER A 742 -10.02 -9.85 18.92
C SER A 742 -10.93 -9.47 17.76
N HIS A 743 -11.65 -8.37 17.92
CA HIS A 743 -12.51 -7.78 16.90
C HIS A 743 -11.82 -6.57 16.29
N PHE A 744 -11.97 -6.34 14.99
CA PHE A 744 -11.41 -5.20 14.30
C PHE A 744 -12.50 -4.54 13.46
N PHE A 745 -12.49 -3.21 13.46
CA PHE A 745 -13.42 -2.39 12.70
C PHE A 745 -12.60 -1.40 11.88
N ALA A 746 -12.92 -1.26 10.60
CA ALA A 746 -12.15 -0.43 9.71
C ALA A 746 -12.99 0.20 8.60
N SER A 747 -12.42 1.24 8.00
CA SER A 747 -12.90 1.83 6.76
C SER A 747 -11.73 2.06 5.81
N ARG A 748 -12.00 1.90 4.52
CA ARG A 748 -11.07 2.22 3.44
C ARG A 748 -11.70 3.23 2.49
N LEU A 749 -10.97 4.28 2.16
CA LEU A 749 -11.26 5.14 1.02
C LEU A 749 -10.21 4.82 -0.04
N HIS A 750 -10.66 4.25 -1.17
CA HIS A 750 -9.85 4.01 -2.35
C HIS A 750 -10.27 4.97 -3.46
N ALA A 751 -9.31 5.43 -4.26
CA ALA A 751 -9.56 6.15 -5.49
C ALA A 751 -8.44 5.87 -6.51
N ASP A 752 -8.83 5.69 -7.77
CA ASP A 752 -8.04 5.27 -8.90
C ASP A 752 -8.44 6.08 -10.15
N PHE A 753 -7.48 6.46 -11.00
CA PHE A 753 -7.66 7.42 -12.10
C PHE A 753 -6.50 7.43 -13.12
#